data_AF-A0A7G8HFJ1-F1
#
_entry.id   AF-A0A7G8HFJ1-F1
#
_cell.length_a   1.000
_cell.length_b   1.000
_cell.length_c   1.000
_cell.angle_alpha   90.00
_cell.angle_beta   90.00
_cell.angle_gamma   90.00
#
_symmetry.space_group_name_H-M   'P 1'
#
loop_
_entity.id
_entity.type
_entity.pdbx_description
1 polymer ?
#
loop_
_entity_poly.entity_id
_entity_poly.type
_entity_poly.pdbx_seq_one_letter_code
_entity_poly.pdbx_strand_id
1 'polypeptide(L)'
;MTASTATAQQPCLRVIPLGGLHEIGKNTCVFEYGDDLMLVDAGLAFPSDGMHGVNVVLPDTSFLRENQKRIRGMIVTHGHEDHIGGIAHHLKHFNIPVIYGPRLALSMLTGKMDEAGVTDRTTLQTVGPRDVVKVGQHFSVEFIRNTHSMADSFTLAISTPVGTIIFTGDFKFDHTPVDGEHFDLARLAHHGDQGVLCLFSDSTNAEVPGFCPPERSVFANLDRHMADAEGRVIVTTFASSIHRVSMILELALKNGRKVGLLGRSMLNVIAKARELGYMRAPDELFVPIKQINDVPDRETLLLMTGSQGEPLAALSRISRGDHPQVRVKSSDTIIFSASPIPGNTISVVNTIDRLMMLGAKVVYGKGEGIHVSGHGFQEDQKLMLALTRPKFFVPVHGEHRMLVRHSRTGHSMGVPEDNTLIIDNGDVVELTADSLRKGDPVKAGIELLDQSRNGIVDARVLKERQQLAEDGIITILAAISTDGAMVAPPRVNLRGVVTTADARKMSLWTEREINWVLENRWKQLTRNTGGKAPEVDWMGVQREVEVGLSRRMRRELQVEPLILCLVQPAPAGTPVYKGRADAEPDNRPAPRGRGGRHGGGGHGGGGRNGGGGGGGGRYRDAAPARVVKSSAASPAPASAPASAPAPAPAAAATAAPMASAVDQEMPAGRTRRRRSAAV
;
A
#
# COMPACT_ATOMS: atom_id res chain seq x y z
N MET A 1 13.71 53.66 1.59
CA MET A 1 13.82 52.19 1.69
C MET A 1 12.81 51.74 2.73
N THR A 2 11.68 51.23 2.28
CA THR A 2 10.54 50.83 3.10
C THR A 2 10.86 49.52 3.82
N ALA A 3 10.90 49.59 5.15
CA ALA A 3 10.95 48.42 6.01
C ALA A 3 9.66 47.61 5.81
N SER A 4 9.81 46.37 5.36
CA SER A 4 8.73 45.39 5.29
C SER A 4 8.32 45.04 6.72
N THR A 5 7.25 45.65 7.20
CA THR A 5 6.53 45.23 8.39
C THR A 5 6.07 43.79 8.21
N ALA A 6 6.67 42.85 8.92
CA ALA A 6 6.13 41.51 9.09
C ALA A 6 4.75 41.65 9.74
N THR A 7 3.69 41.45 8.97
CA THR A 7 2.32 41.34 9.48
C THR A 7 2.29 40.21 10.50
N ALA A 8 1.94 40.53 11.75
CA ALA A 8 1.71 39.52 12.78
C ALA A 8 0.65 38.53 12.26
N GLN A 9 1.07 37.30 12.01
CA GLN A 9 0.21 36.23 11.53
C GLN A 9 -0.89 36.01 12.58
N GLN A 10 -2.16 36.11 12.17
CA GLN A 10 -3.27 35.83 13.09
C GLN A 10 -3.08 34.43 13.70
N PRO A 11 -3.29 34.25 15.02
CA PRO A 11 -3.26 32.93 15.63
C PRO A 11 -4.22 32.00 14.91
N CYS A 12 -3.71 30.89 14.38
CA CYS A 12 -4.50 29.90 13.66
C CYS A 12 -4.09 28.49 14.10
N LEU A 13 -5.05 27.57 14.01
CA LEU A 13 -4.80 26.14 14.15
C LEU A 13 -4.30 25.60 12.82
N ARG A 14 -3.20 24.84 12.85
CA ARG A 14 -2.66 24.13 11.69
C ARG A 14 -2.90 22.64 11.87
N VAL A 15 -3.54 22.00 10.89
CA VAL A 15 -3.73 20.55 10.86
C VAL A 15 -2.94 19.99 9.67
N ILE A 16 -2.05 19.04 9.95
CA ILE A 16 -1.01 18.61 9.01
C ILE A 16 -0.98 17.08 8.95
N PRO A 17 -1.69 16.46 8.01
CA PRO A 17 -1.59 15.02 7.77
C PRO A 17 -0.24 14.67 7.13
N LEU A 18 0.52 13.78 7.76
CA LEU A 18 1.79 13.26 7.23
C LEU A 18 1.62 11.92 6.50
N GLY A 19 0.49 11.24 6.72
CA GLY A 19 0.10 9.99 6.08
C GLY A 19 -1.40 9.73 6.25
N GLY A 20 -1.96 8.85 5.41
CA GLY A 20 -3.40 8.51 5.43
C GLY A 20 -4.25 9.19 4.35
N LEU A 21 -3.66 10.09 3.55
CA LEU A 21 -4.32 10.71 2.40
C LEU A 21 -3.83 10.11 1.10
N HIS A 22 -4.76 9.90 0.15
CA HIS A 22 -4.50 9.30 -1.15
C HIS A 22 -4.02 7.84 -1.08
N GLU A 23 -4.27 7.19 0.05
CA GLU A 23 -3.86 5.84 0.37
C GLU A 23 -4.73 5.27 1.50
N ILE A 24 -4.61 3.95 1.74
CA ILE A 24 -5.16 3.29 2.92
C ILE A 24 -3.97 2.82 3.76
N GLY A 25 -3.70 3.50 4.86
CA GLY A 25 -2.55 3.21 5.72
C GLY A 25 -1.81 4.45 6.20
N LYS A 26 -0.86 4.27 7.14
CA LYS A 26 0.04 5.33 7.66
C LYS A 26 -0.65 6.54 8.29
N ASN A 27 -1.88 6.41 8.77
CA ASN A 27 -2.62 7.54 9.33
C ASN A 27 -1.80 8.21 10.44
N THR A 28 -1.37 9.44 10.18
CA THR A 28 -0.55 10.26 11.09
C THR A 28 -0.93 11.70 10.86
N CYS A 29 -1.55 12.33 11.85
CA CYS A 29 -1.97 13.72 11.74
C CYS A 29 -1.38 14.56 12.85
N VAL A 30 -0.94 15.78 12.53
CA VAL A 30 -0.39 16.73 13.50
C VAL A 30 -1.35 17.91 13.66
N PHE A 31 -1.64 18.27 14.90
CA PHE A 31 -2.33 19.50 15.27
C PHE A 31 -1.32 20.45 15.90
N GLU A 32 -1.22 21.65 15.35
CA GLU A 32 -0.27 22.68 15.75
C GLU A 32 -0.99 23.97 16.11
N TYR A 33 -0.73 24.49 17.31
CA TYR A 33 -1.21 25.81 17.75
C TYR A 33 -0.14 26.47 18.62
N GLY A 34 0.35 27.64 18.19
CA GLY A 34 1.48 28.29 18.85
C GLY A 34 2.72 27.38 18.88
N ASP A 35 3.26 27.15 20.08
CA ASP A 35 4.45 26.30 20.28
C ASP A 35 4.13 24.83 20.60
N ASP A 36 2.86 24.43 20.55
CA ASP A 36 2.42 23.07 20.90
C ASP A 36 2.06 22.25 19.66
N LEU A 37 2.63 21.04 19.60
CA LEU A 37 2.25 19.98 18.67
C LEU A 37 1.58 18.83 19.42
N MET A 38 0.41 18.42 18.93
CA MET A 38 -0.28 17.20 19.32
C MET A 38 -0.40 16.27 18.11
N LEU A 39 -0.03 15.01 18.28
CA LEU A 39 -0.21 14.00 17.23
C LEU A 39 -1.53 13.27 17.43
N VAL A 40 -2.17 12.87 16.34
CA VAL A 40 -3.30 11.93 16.33
C VAL A 40 -2.90 10.77 15.43
N ASP A 41 -2.76 9.60 16.04
CA ASP A 41 -2.26 8.35 15.46
C ASP A 41 -0.84 8.46 14.87
N ALA A 42 -0.18 7.31 14.68
CA ALA A 42 1.00 7.16 13.84
C ALA A 42 1.10 5.73 13.29
N GLY A 43 0.41 5.52 12.18
CA GLY A 43 0.26 4.23 11.53
C GLY A 43 1.42 3.77 10.66
N LEU A 44 1.25 2.55 10.13
CA LEU A 44 2.05 2.03 9.02
C LEU A 44 1.18 1.65 7.82
N ALA A 45 1.81 1.37 6.68
CA ALA A 45 1.18 0.71 5.53
C ALA A 45 2.00 -0.52 5.13
N PHE A 46 1.35 -1.41 4.40
CA PHE A 46 1.99 -2.57 3.79
C PHE A 46 2.65 -2.19 2.46
N PRO A 47 3.79 -2.80 2.10
CA PRO A 47 4.47 -2.55 0.84
C PRO A 47 3.63 -3.04 -0.35
N SER A 48 3.74 -2.33 -1.48
CA SER A 48 3.20 -2.81 -2.77
C SER A 48 4.15 -3.83 -3.43
N ASP A 49 3.69 -4.56 -4.44
CA ASP A 49 4.45 -5.61 -5.13
C ASP A 49 5.84 -5.14 -5.65
N GLY A 50 5.94 -3.88 -6.08
CA GLY A 50 7.20 -3.29 -6.57
C GLY A 50 8.18 -2.88 -5.46
N MET A 51 7.79 -2.93 -4.19
CA MET A 51 8.62 -2.53 -3.05
C MET A 51 9.48 -3.70 -2.55
N HIS A 52 10.34 -4.24 -3.42
CA HIS A 52 11.11 -5.45 -3.14
C HIS A 52 11.96 -5.34 -1.87
N GLY A 53 11.80 -6.31 -0.97
CA GLY A 53 12.52 -6.41 0.30
C GLY A 53 12.19 -5.31 1.31
N VAL A 54 11.09 -4.57 1.11
CA VAL A 54 10.49 -3.69 2.12
C VAL A 54 9.47 -4.52 2.90
N ASN A 55 9.40 -4.32 4.22
CA ASN A 55 8.41 -4.99 5.07
C ASN A 55 7.28 -4.06 5.50
N VAL A 56 7.60 -2.79 5.71
CA VAL A 56 6.69 -1.78 6.24
C VAL A 56 6.97 -0.45 5.57
N VAL A 57 5.92 0.32 5.28
CA VAL A 57 6.01 1.69 4.79
C VAL A 57 5.50 2.63 5.90
N LEU A 58 6.29 3.65 6.22
CA LEU A 58 5.97 4.66 7.23
C LEU A 58 5.86 6.04 6.56
N PRO A 59 5.20 7.02 7.19
CA PRO A 59 5.23 8.40 6.71
C PRO A 59 6.61 9.04 6.97
N ASP A 60 7.02 9.98 6.11
CA ASP A 60 8.18 10.84 6.39
C ASP A 60 7.88 11.71 7.62
N THR A 61 8.71 11.58 8.65
CA THR A 61 8.56 12.31 9.92
C THR A 61 9.62 13.41 10.12
N SER A 62 10.25 13.89 9.04
CA SER A 62 11.26 14.96 9.07
C SER A 62 10.75 16.19 9.82
N PHE A 63 9.52 16.62 9.53
CA PHE A 63 8.88 17.75 10.21
C PHE A 63 8.82 17.56 11.74
N LEU A 64 8.42 16.37 12.21
CA LEU A 64 8.35 16.04 13.63
C LEU A 64 9.73 16.00 14.28
N ARG A 65 10.74 15.48 13.58
CA ARG A 65 12.12 15.42 14.08
C ARG A 65 12.72 16.81 14.26
N GLU A 66 12.48 17.70 13.32
CA GLU A 66 12.90 19.11 13.37
C GLU A 66 12.18 19.88 14.49
N ASN A 67 10.92 19.54 14.77
CA ASN A 67 10.07 20.21 15.76
C ASN A 67 9.90 19.44 17.08
N GLN A 68 10.73 18.44 17.35
CA GLN A 68 10.50 17.47 18.45
C GLN A 68 10.29 18.09 19.84
N LYS A 69 10.88 19.27 20.11
CA LYS A 69 10.73 19.98 21.40
C LYS A 69 9.34 20.57 21.62
N ARG A 70 8.56 20.71 20.55
CA ARG A 70 7.20 21.25 20.55
C ARG A 70 6.14 20.17 20.75
N ILE A 71 6.53 18.89 20.62
CA ILE A 71 5.63 17.75 20.84
C ILE A 71 5.22 17.67 22.31
N ARG A 72 3.91 17.72 22.56
CA ARG A 72 3.32 17.66 23.91
C ARG A 72 2.74 16.30 24.23
N GLY A 73 2.26 15.57 23.22
CA GLY A 73 1.72 14.23 23.38
C GLY A 73 1.07 13.73 22.10
N MET A 74 0.57 12.51 22.18
CA MET A 74 -0.14 11.83 21.10
C MET A 74 -1.48 11.30 21.62
N ILE A 75 -2.47 11.34 20.74
CA ILE A 75 -3.76 10.69 20.91
C ILE A 75 -3.81 9.48 19.96
N VAL A 76 -4.26 8.34 20.45
CA VAL A 76 -4.57 7.16 19.65
C VAL A 76 -6.07 6.99 19.57
N THR A 77 -6.62 6.88 18.36
CA THR A 77 -8.06 6.70 18.13
C THR A 77 -8.49 5.25 18.40
N HIS A 78 -7.72 4.30 17.87
CA HIS A 78 -7.93 2.86 18.00
C HIS A 78 -6.65 2.07 17.69
N GLY A 79 -6.68 0.74 17.81
CA GLY A 79 -5.49 -0.11 17.80
C GLY A 79 -5.15 -0.82 16.48
N HIS A 80 -5.64 -0.35 15.33
CA HIS A 80 -5.23 -0.93 14.04
C HIS A 80 -3.79 -0.57 13.68
N GLU A 81 -3.14 -1.42 12.86
CA GLU A 81 -1.74 -1.24 12.45
C GLU A 81 -1.52 0.07 11.69
N ASP A 82 -2.47 0.47 10.87
CA ASP A 82 -2.48 1.75 10.16
C ASP A 82 -2.77 2.97 11.03
N HIS A 83 -2.90 2.80 12.35
CA HIS A 83 -3.04 3.88 13.34
C HIS A 83 -1.97 3.82 14.44
N ILE A 84 -1.51 2.64 14.87
CA ILE A 84 -0.50 2.50 15.94
C ILE A 84 0.81 1.84 15.50
N GLY A 85 0.86 1.25 14.31
CA GLY A 85 1.95 0.38 13.89
C GLY A 85 3.29 1.10 13.70
N GLY A 86 3.28 2.41 13.44
CA GLY A 86 4.47 3.23 13.28
C GLY A 86 5.05 3.77 14.60
N ILE A 87 4.25 3.84 15.67
CA ILE A 87 4.62 4.51 16.93
C ILE A 87 5.95 4.01 17.50
N ALA A 88 6.12 2.68 17.61
CA ALA A 88 7.33 2.09 18.19
C ALA A 88 8.59 2.40 17.37
N HIS A 89 8.46 2.61 16.05
CA HIS A 89 9.56 3.08 15.21
C HIS A 89 9.85 4.56 15.46
N HIS A 90 8.82 5.40 15.50
CA HIS A 90 8.96 6.84 15.74
C HIS A 90 9.63 7.18 17.08
N LEU A 91 9.34 6.42 18.15
CA LEU A 91 9.95 6.58 19.47
C LEU A 91 11.48 6.36 19.50
N LYS A 92 12.04 5.69 18.47
CA LYS A 92 13.50 5.56 18.27
C LYS A 92 14.15 6.85 17.77
N HIS A 93 13.37 7.73 17.13
CA HIS A 93 13.88 8.91 16.43
C HIS A 93 13.56 10.23 17.12
N PHE A 94 12.43 10.33 17.82
CA PHE A 94 12.04 11.52 18.58
C PHE A 94 11.22 11.14 19.82
N ASN A 95 11.09 12.10 20.74
CA ASN A 95 10.40 11.90 22.00
C ASN A 95 8.91 12.26 21.88
N ILE A 96 8.04 11.40 22.40
CA ILE A 96 6.62 11.69 22.61
C ILE A 96 6.41 11.57 24.13
N PRO A 97 6.13 12.66 24.87
CA PRO A 97 6.11 12.60 26.34
C PRO A 97 5.05 11.66 26.92
N VAL A 98 3.86 11.67 26.30
CA VAL A 98 2.70 10.90 26.73
C VAL A 98 1.86 10.51 25.52
N ILE A 99 1.32 9.29 25.57
CA ILE A 99 0.37 8.76 24.58
C ILE A 99 -0.91 8.39 25.31
N TYR A 100 -2.01 9.04 24.94
CA TYR A 100 -3.35 8.72 25.43
C TYR A 100 -4.07 7.84 24.43
N GLY A 101 -4.80 6.84 24.91
CA GLY A 101 -5.58 6.00 24.02
C GLY A 101 -6.35 4.90 24.72
N PRO A 102 -7.13 4.12 23.96
CA PRO A 102 -7.97 3.07 24.51
C PRO A 102 -7.17 1.95 25.16
N ARG A 103 -7.73 1.27 26.16
CA ARG A 103 -7.04 0.19 26.89
C ARG A 103 -6.55 -0.91 25.97
N LEU A 104 -7.36 -1.34 25.00
CA LEU A 104 -6.97 -2.37 24.03
C LEU A 104 -5.83 -1.89 23.12
N ALA A 105 -5.95 -0.69 22.55
CA ALA A 105 -4.94 -0.11 21.67
C ALA A 105 -3.59 0.06 22.38
N LEU A 106 -3.61 0.60 23.60
CA LEU A 106 -2.39 0.78 24.40
C LEU A 106 -1.78 -0.55 24.83
N SER A 107 -2.58 -1.57 25.13
CA SER A 107 -2.07 -2.92 25.43
C SER A 107 -1.35 -3.54 24.23
N MET A 108 -1.92 -3.39 23.02
CA MET A 108 -1.28 -3.82 21.78
C MET A 108 0.00 -3.03 21.49
N LEU A 109 -0.03 -1.72 21.73
CA LEU A 109 1.12 -0.84 21.56
C LEU A 109 2.26 -1.20 22.53
N THR A 110 1.97 -1.52 23.79
CA THR A 110 2.98 -1.97 24.77
C THR A 110 3.78 -3.16 24.23
N GLY A 111 3.10 -4.18 23.69
CA GLY A 111 3.78 -5.34 23.10
C GLY A 111 4.70 -4.97 21.92
N LYS A 112 4.29 -4.01 21.08
CA LYS A 112 5.12 -3.49 19.99
C LYS A 112 6.33 -2.70 20.51
N MET A 113 6.13 -1.92 21.56
CA MET A 113 7.20 -1.16 22.21
C MET A 113 8.21 -2.07 22.90
N ASP A 114 7.76 -3.17 23.51
CA ASP A 114 8.61 -4.22 24.07
C ASP A 114 9.48 -4.88 22.98
N GLU A 115 8.87 -5.31 21.88
CA GLU A 115 9.58 -5.90 20.74
C GLU A 115 10.60 -4.93 20.12
N ALA A 116 10.29 -3.63 20.14
CA ALA A 116 11.16 -2.59 19.59
C ALA A 116 12.22 -2.06 20.59
N GLY A 117 12.13 -2.42 21.87
CA GLY A 117 13.03 -1.96 22.93
C GLY A 117 12.89 -0.48 23.28
N VAL A 118 11.66 0.05 23.30
CA VAL A 118 11.35 1.48 23.51
C VAL A 118 10.30 1.73 24.60
N THR A 119 10.09 0.80 25.52
CA THR A 119 9.04 0.92 26.54
C THR A 119 9.24 2.04 27.56
N ASP A 120 10.48 2.45 27.77
CA ASP A 120 10.87 3.55 28.68
C ASP A 120 10.86 4.93 28.00
N ARG A 121 10.48 5.00 26.72
CA ARG A 121 10.57 6.22 25.90
C ARG A 121 9.36 7.14 25.99
N THR A 122 8.26 6.69 26.57
CA THR A 122 7.01 7.46 26.70
C THR A 122 6.17 6.95 27.86
N THR A 123 5.22 7.76 28.32
CA THR A 123 4.17 7.32 29.24
C THR A 123 2.92 6.92 28.45
N LEU A 124 2.36 5.74 28.71
CA LEU A 124 1.06 5.31 28.16
C LEU A 124 -0.05 5.59 29.18
N GLN A 125 -1.13 6.24 28.76
CA GLN A 125 -2.26 6.62 29.62
C GLN A 125 -3.59 6.20 29.00
N THR A 126 -4.28 5.25 29.64
CA THR A 126 -5.55 4.74 29.11
C THR A 126 -6.69 5.72 29.32
N VAL A 127 -7.60 5.80 28.35
CA VAL A 127 -8.84 6.57 28.43
C VAL A 127 -10.06 5.71 28.11
N GLY A 128 -11.22 6.14 28.59
CA GLY A 128 -12.54 5.58 28.28
C GLY A 128 -13.49 6.61 27.65
N PRO A 129 -14.75 6.21 27.39
CA PRO A 129 -15.76 7.09 26.83
C PRO A 129 -16.00 8.35 27.65
N ARG A 130 -16.01 9.49 26.96
CA ARG A 130 -16.18 10.86 27.48
C ARG A 130 -15.07 11.35 28.41
N ASP A 131 -13.99 10.59 28.55
CA ASP A 131 -12.80 11.12 29.23
C ASP A 131 -12.23 12.30 28.43
N VAL A 132 -11.69 13.28 29.16
CA VAL A 132 -11.09 14.47 28.60
C VAL A 132 -9.64 14.56 29.05
N VAL A 133 -8.72 14.68 28.10
CA VAL A 133 -7.29 14.85 28.36
C VAL A 133 -6.81 16.21 27.85
N LYS A 134 -5.85 16.81 28.54
CA LYS A 134 -5.19 18.03 28.09
C LYS A 134 -3.82 17.69 27.53
N VAL A 135 -3.54 18.18 26.33
CA VAL A 135 -2.25 18.00 25.66
C VAL A 135 -1.65 19.37 25.41
N GLY A 136 -0.59 19.71 26.14
CA GLY A 136 -0.05 21.07 26.12
C GLY A 136 -1.00 22.09 26.74
N GLN A 137 -0.87 23.34 26.30
CA GLN A 137 -1.67 24.49 26.75
C GLN A 137 -2.95 24.68 25.93
N HIS A 138 -2.95 24.22 24.68
CA HIS A 138 -3.96 24.62 23.69
C HIS A 138 -4.94 23.52 23.29
N PHE A 139 -4.70 22.26 23.66
CA PHE A 139 -5.55 21.14 23.26
C PHE A 139 -6.24 20.50 24.46
N SER A 140 -7.57 20.42 24.38
CA SER A 140 -8.39 19.58 25.26
C SER A 140 -9.15 18.58 24.39
N VAL A 141 -8.90 17.30 24.59
CA VAL A 141 -9.41 16.22 23.72
C VAL A 141 -10.38 15.36 24.50
N GLU A 142 -11.62 15.30 24.04
CA GLU A 142 -12.64 14.39 24.54
C GLU A 142 -12.79 13.17 23.64
N PHE A 143 -12.85 11.98 24.24
CA PHE A 143 -13.00 10.70 23.53
C PHE A 143 -14.48 10.29 23.44
N ILE A 144 -15.06 10.40 22.26
CA ILE A 144 -16.45 10.01 21.98
C ILE A 144 -16.45 8.58 21.41
N ARG A 145 -17.08 7.63 22.10
CA ARG A 145 -17.10 6.23 21.62
C ARG A 145 -17.75 6.16 20.24
N ASN A 146 -17.06 5.54 19.30
CA ASN A 146 -17.59 5.19 17.99
C ASN A 146 -17.66 3.65 17.85
N THR A 147 -18.27 3.18 16.76
CA THR A 147 -18.23 1.75 16.40
C THR A 147 -17.36 1.56 15.16
N HIS A 148 -16.54 0.51 15.16
CA HIS A 148 -15.63 0.17 14.07
C HIS A 148 -15.43 -1.36 14.00
N SER A 149 -14.46 -1.86 13.23
CA SER A 149 -14.16 -3.31 13.14
C SER A 149 -13.32 -3.87 14.27
N MET A 150 -13.01 -3.06 15.29
CA MET A 150 -12.38 -3.50 16.53
C MET A 150 -13.08 -2.90 17.76
N ALA A 151 -12.84 -3.48 18.93
CA ALA A 151 -13.32 -2.92 20.19
C ALA A 151 -12.56 -1.62 20.52
N ASP A 152 -13.21 -0.73 21.26
CA ASP A 152 -12.58 0.46 21.83
C ASP A 152 -11.97 1.40 20.79
N SER A 153 -12.86 1.98 19.99
CA SER A 153 -12.56 2.98 18.96
C SER A 153 -13.28 4.30 19.28
N PHE A 154 -12.62 5.42 18.98
CA PHE A 154 -13.09 6.75 19.39
C PHE A 154 -13.01 7.79 18.27
N THR A 155 -14.08 8.58 18.19
CA THR A 155 -14.09 9.91 17.58
C THR A 155 -13.59 10.92 18.59
N LEU A 156 -12.82 11.91 18.15
CA LEU A 156 -12.22 12.92 19.01
C LEU A 156 -12.94 14.25 18.84
N ALA A 157 -13.37 14.86 19.95
CA ALA A 157 -13.70 16.28 19.98
C ALA A 157 -12.50 17.06 20.55
N ILE A 158 -11.84 17.81 19.69
CA ILE A 158 -10.60 18.54 19.97
C ILE A 158 -10.94 20.01 20.13
N SER A 159 -11.04 20.46 21.37
CA SER A 159 -11.27 21.87 21.70
C SER A 159 -9.95 22.64 21.63
N THR A 160 -9.94 23.73 20.86
CA THR A 160 -8.80 24.63 20.65
C THR A 160 -9.22 26.08 20.85
N PRO A 161 -8.29 27.05 20.93
CA PRO A 161 -8.64 28.46 21.06
C PRO A 161 -9.46 29.05 19.90
N VAL A 162 -9.44 28.42 18.71
CA VAL A 162 -10.21 28.89 17.54
C VAL A 162 -11.57 28.22 17.39
N GLY A 163 -11.79 27.08 18.08
CA GLY A 163 -13.03 26.31 18.02
C GLY A 163 -12.83 24.81 18.20
N THR A 164 -13.94 24.07 18.15
CA THR A 164 -13.96 22.60 18.30
C THR A 164 -13.81 21.91 16.95
N ILE A 165 -12.86 20.98 16.86
CA ILE A 165 -12.67 20.10 15.71
C ILE A 165 -13.22 18.73 16.05
N ILE A 166 -14.02 18.13 15.16
CA ILE A 166 -14.34 16.71 15.24
C ILE A 166 -13.41 15.96 14.30
N PHE A 167 -12.63 15.03 14.84
CA PHE A 167 -11.82 14.09 14.07
C PHE A 167 -12.42 12.70 14.26
N THR A 168 -13.00 12.12 13.22
CA THR A 168 -13.85 10.92 13.40
C THR A 168 -13.09 9.69 13.86
N GLY A 169 -11.79 9.63 13.60
CA GLY A 169 -11.09 8.35 13.50
C GLY A 169 -11.77 7.49 12.42
N ASP A 170 -11.58 6.19 12.51
CA ASP A 170 -12.30 5.24 11.66
C ASP A 170 -13.61 4.87 12.32
N PHE A 171 -14.69 4.81 11.53
CA PHE A 171 -16.02 4.59 12.09
C PHE A 171 -17.00 3.97 11.10
N LYS A 172 -18.01 3.31 11.64
CA LYS A 172 -19.32 3.04 11.04
C LYS A 172 -20.39 3.29 12.11
N PHE A 173 -21.68 3.36 11.77
CA PHE A 173 -22.74 3.31 12.76
C PHE A 173 -23.29 1.89 12.89
N ASP A 174 -22.91 1.19 13.96
CA ASP A 174 -23.48 -0.11 14.32
C ASP A 174 -24.53 0.06 15.41
N HIS A 175 -25.80 -0.18 15.07
CA HIS A 175 -26.91 -0.09 16.01
C HIS A 175 -27.08 -1.35 16.87
N THR A 176 -26.37 -2.44 16.55
CA THR A 176 -26.41 -3.70 17.29
C THR A 176 -24.98 -4.25 17.47
N PRO A 177 -24.08 -3.47 18.11
CA PRO A 177 -22.68 -3.87 18.27
C PRO A 177 -22.59 -5.13 19.14
N VAL A 178 -21.57 -5.95 18.87
CA VAL A 178 -21.43 -7.29 19.48
C VAL A 178 -21.17 -7.22 20.99
N ASP A 179 -20.47 -6.19 21.45
CA ASP A 179 -20.17 -5.93 22.86
C ASP A 179 -21.31 -5.23 23.61
N GLY A 180 -22.37 -4.78 22.91
CA GLY A 180 -23.48 -4.00 23.47
C GLY A 180 -23.16 -2.53 23.73
N GLU A 181 -21.96 -2.06 23.35
CA GLU A 181 -21.50 -0.71 23.61
C GLU A 181 -21.65 0.18 22.38
N HIS A 182 -22.71 0.99 22.37
CA HIS A 182 -23.14 1.76 21.21
C HIS A 182 -22.25 2.97 20.88
N PHE A 183 -22.29 3.42 19.62
CA PHE A 183 -21.79 4.73 19.22
C PHE A 183 -22.51 5.81 20.03
N ASP A 184 -21.77 6.73 20.66
CA ASP A 184 -22.32 7.81 21.46
C ASP A 184 -22.86 8.98 20.59
N LEU A 185 -23.99 8.71 19.92
CA LEU A 185 -24.68 9.67 19.04
C LEU A 185 -25.09 10.94 19.79
N ALA A 186 -25.53 10.79 21.05
CA ALA A 186 -25.99 11.91 21.88
C ALA A 186 -24.85 12.89 22.17
N ARG A 187 -23.65 12.37 22.48
CA ARG A 187 -22.50 13.24 22.71
C ARG A 187 -22.00 13.92 21.44
N LEU A 188 -22.06 13.23 20.30
CA LEU A 188 -21.73 13.83 19.01
C LEU A 188 -22.72 14.96 18.64
N ALA A 189 -24.03 14.74 18.80
CA ALA A 189 -25.06 15.75 18.57
C ALA A 189 -24.89 16.98 19.48
N HIS A 190 -24.52 16.77 20.75
CA HIS A 190 -24.24 17.86 21.68
C HIS A 190 -23.12 18.78 21.17
N HIS A 191 -22.04 18.24 20.62
CA HIS A 191 -20.99 19.06 19.98
C HIS A 191 -21.50 19.79 18.73
N GLY A 192 -22.35 19.14 17.93
CA GLY A 192 -23.04 19.79 16.81
C GLY A 192 -23.98 20.94 17.24
N ASP A 193 -24.59 20.87 18.42
CA ASP A 193 -25.40 21.96 18.99
C ASP A 193 -24.54 23.12 19.51
N GLN A 194 -23.34 22.82 20.05
CA GLN A 194 -22.38 23.84 20.49
C GLN A 194 -21.68 24.55 19.31
N GLY A 195 -21.66 23.91 18.14
CA GLY A 195 -21.02 24.41 16.92
C GLY A 195 -19.65 23.75 16.69
N VAL A 196 -19.55 22.96 15.63
CA VAL A 196 -18.30 22.34 15.19
C VAL A 196 -17.63 23.24 14.16
N LEU A 197 -16.39 23.66 14.43
CA LEU A 197 -15.62 24.50 13.51
C LEU A 197 -15.25 23.71 12.25
N CYS A 198 -14.66 22.53 12.41
CA CYS A 198 -14.25 21.70 11.28
C CYS A 198 -14.46 20.22 11.59
N LEU A 199 -14.89 19.46 10.58
CA LEU A 199 -14.97 18.01 10.61
C LEU A 199 -13.88 17.40 9.72
N PHE A 200 -13.05 16.54 10.30
CA PHE A 200 -12.13 15.64 9.59
C PHE A 200 -12.71 14.23 9.64
N SER A 201 -13.12 13.68 8.49
CA SER A 201 -13.93 12.44 8.47
C SER A 201 -13.41 11.35 7.53
N ASP A 202 -13.47 10.10 8.01
CA ASP A 202 -13.16 8.86 7.28
C ASP A 202 -13.94 8.74 5.96
N SER A 203 -13.20 8.57 4.86
CA SER A 203 -13.72 8.56 3.50
C SER A 203 -13.66 7.18 2.85
N THR A 204 -13.13 6.15 3.52
CA THR A 204 -12.77 4.85 2.94
C THR A 204 -13.86 4.22 2.07
N ASN A 205 -15.12 4.30 2.52
CA ASN A 205 -16.27 3.74 1.81
C ASN A 205 -17.22 4.81 1.23
N ALA A 206 -16.72 6.03 0.96
CA ALA A 206 -17.54 7.12 0.41
C ALA A 206 -18.18 6.79 -0.94
N GLU A 207 -17.65 5.83 -1.70
CA GLU A 207 -18.21 5.38 -2.97
C GLU A 207 -19.36 4.37 -2.81
N VAL A 208 -19.55 3.80 -1.61
CA VAL A 208 -20.54 2.75 -1.36
C VAL A 208 -21.86 3.38 -0.88
N PRO A 209 -22.98 3.16 -1.58
CA PRO A 209 -24.28 3.70 -1.17
C PRO A 209 -24.89 2.93 0.01
N GLY A 210 -25.85 3.55 0.69
CA GLY A 210 -26.60 2.92 1.78
C GLY A 210 -25.90 2.99 3.13
N PHE A 211 -26.31 2.10 4.05
CA PHE A 211 -25.72 1.93 5.38
C PHE A 211 -24.78 0.72 5.41
N CYS A 212 -23.69 0.85 6.15
CA CYS A 212 -22.84 -0.28 6.47
C CYS A 212 -23.60 -1.26 7.39
N PRO A 213 -23.68 -2.56 7.05
CA PRO A 213 -24.38 -3.52 7.91
C PRO A 213 -23.75 -3.63 9.32
N PRO A 214 -24.56 -4.01 10.33
CA PRO A 214 -24.02 -4.29 11.66
C PRO A 214 -23.08 -5.49 11.62
N GLU A 215 -22.11 -5.52 12.53
CA GLU A 215 -21.12 -6.60 12.65
C GLU A 215 -21.80 -7.95 12.85
N ARG A 216 -22.90 -7.97 13.63
CA ARG A 216 -23.71 -9.17 13.87
C ARG A 216 -24.37 -9.77 12.62
N SER A 217 -24.49 -9.01 11.52
CA SER A 217 -25.09 -9.51 10.28
C SER A 217 -24.35 -10.70 9.68
N VAL A 218 -23.05 -10.86 9.97
CA VAL A 218 -22.26 -11.99 9.45
C VAL A 218 -22.55 -13.31 10.18
N PHE A 219 -23.12 -13.24 11.40
CA PHE A 219 -23.22 -14.37 12.32
C PHE A 219 -23.97 -15.56 11.70
N ALA A 220 -25.13 -15.30 11.07
CA ALA A 220 -25.97 -16.35 10.50
C ALA A 220 -25.30 -17.07 9.32
N ASN A 221 -24.53 -16.35 8.49
CA ASN A 221 -23.82 -16.96 7.37
C ASN A 221 -22.61 -17.77 7.86
N LEU A 222 -21.84 -17.24 8.81
CA LEU A 222 -20.75 -17.97 9.45
C LEU A 222 -21.27 -19.26 10.10
N ASP A 223 -22.36 -19.20 10.86
CA ASP A 223 -22.98 -20.37 11.49
C ASP A 223 -23.37 -21.43 10.45
N ARG A 224 -24.02 -21.02 9.36
CA ARG A 224 -24.40 -21.94 8.27
C ARG A 224 -23.19 -22.68 7.72
N HIS A 225 -22.15 -21.96 7.32
CA HIS A 225 -20.94 -22.60 6.76
C HIS A 225 -20.22 -23.48 7.78
N MET A 226 -20.22 -23.11 9.06
CA MET A 226 -19.60 -23.88 10.14
C MET A 226 -20.40 -25.14 10.50
N ALA A 227 -21.73 -25.07 10.46
CA ALA A 227 -22.63 -26.18 10.75
C ALA A 227 -22.61 -27.22 9.62
N ASP A 228 -22.63 -26.75 8.37
CA ASP A 228 -22.65 -27.60 7.15
C ASP A 228 -21.32 -28.32 6.89
N ALA A 229 -20.22 -27.87 7.51
CA ALA A 229 -18.91 -28.45 7.29
C ALA A 229 -18.76 -29.83 7.95
N GLU A 230 -18.59 -30.88 7.15
CA GLU A 230 -18.39 -32.26 7.63
C GLU A 230 -16.98 -32.49 8.21
N GLY A 231 -15.98 -31.80 7.69
CA GLY A 231 -14.59 -31.86 8.15
C GLY A 231 -14.18 -30.71 9.06
N ARG A 232 -12.88 -30.36 9.02
CA ARG A 232 -12.34 -29.23 9.76
C ARG A 232 -12.85 -27.92 9.18
N VAL A 233 -13.09 -26.95 10.05
CA VAL A 233 -13.33 -25.56 9.65
C VAL A 233 -12.05 -24.78 9.87
N ILE A 234 -11.61 -24.03 8.86
CA ILE A 234 -10.48 -23.11 8.95
C ILE A 234 -11.01 -21.71 8.72
N VAL A 235 -10.90 -20.81 9.68
CA VAL A 235 -11.35 -19.42 9.54
C VAL A 235 -10.14 -18.50 9.55
N THR A 236 -10.05 -17.62 8.56
CA THR A 236 -9.10 -16.51 8.57
C THR A 236 -9.82 -15.16 8.67
N THR A 237 -9.29 -14.28 9.52
CA THR A 237 -9.74 -12.90 9.72
C THR A 237 -8.60 -12.06 10.28
N PHE A 238 -8.81 -10.76 10.43
CA PHE A 238 -7.89 -9.87 11.13
C PHE A 238 -7.88 -10.21 12.63
N ALA A 239 -6.69 -10.38 13.21
CA ALA A 239 -6.54 -10.66 14.64
C ALA A 239 -7.13 -9.54 15.52
N SER A 240 -7.06 -8.29 15.05
CA SER A 240 -7.64 -7.11 15.71
C SER A 240 -9.17 -7.07 15.69
N SER A 241 -9.84 -7.89 14.87
CA SER A 241 -11.30 -7.90 14.79
C SER A 241 -11.92 -8.68 15.94
N ILE A 242 -11.81 -8.14 17.15
CA ILE A 242 -12.22 -8.78 18.41
C ILE A 242 -13.68 -9.25 18.36
N HIS A 243 -14.59 -8.41 17.85
CA HIS A 243 -16.00 -8.75 17.72
C HIS A 243 -16.23 -9.95 16.79
N ARG A 244 -15.54 -9.99 15.64
CA ARG A 244 -15.60 -11.12 14.71
C ARG A 244 -15.06 -12.40 15.33
N VAL A 245 -13.90 -12.30 16.00
CA VAL A 245 -13.29 -13.44 16.67
C VAL A 245 -14.20 -13.96 17.79
N SER A 246 -14.78 -13.10 18.61
CA SER A 246 -15.74 -13.49 19.65
C SER A 246 -16.93 -14.26 19.06
N MET A 247 -17.52 -13.77 17.96
CA MET A 247 -18.60 -14.49 17.27
C MET A 247 -18.14 -15.85 16.72
N ILE A 248 -16.93 -15.94 16.16
CA ILE A 248 -16.38 -17.23 15.68
C ILE A 248 -16.20 -18.22 16.84
N LEU A 249 -15.73 -17.77 18.01
CA LEU A 249 -15.57 -18.61 19.19
C LEU A 249 -16.92 -19.06 19.76
N GLU A 250 -17.92 -18.17 19.78
CA GLU A 250 -19.30 -18.50 20.15
C GLU A 250 -19.86 -19.59 19.22
N LEU A 251 -19.68 -19.43 17.90
CA LEU A 251 -20.11 -20.41 16.91
C LEU A 251 -19.33 -21.72 17.02
N ALA A 252 -18.04 -21.68 17.38
CA ALA A 252 -17.25 -22.89 17.62
C ALA A 252 -17.84 -23.69 18.79
N LEU A 253 -18.15 -23.02 19.90
CA LEU A 253 -18.78 -23.64 21.06
C LEU A 253 -20.16 -24.22 20.69
N LYS A 254 -21.00 -23.44 20.00
CA LYS A 254 -22.33 -23.86 19.53
C LYS A 254 -22.27 -25.11 18.66
N ASN A 255 -21.27 -25.21 17.79
CA ASN A 255 -21.12 -26.31 16.83
C ASN A 255 -20.27 -27.48 17.35
N GLY A 256 -19.93 -27.49 18.65
CA GLY A 256 -19.14 -28.54 19.29
C GLY A 256 -17.70 -28.63 18.78
N ARG A 257 -17.11 -27.51 18.36
CA ARG A 257 -15.75 -27.47 17.80
C ARG A 257 -14.74 -26.92 18.81
N LYS A 258 -13.62 -27.62 18.97
CA LYS A 258 -12.41 -27.18 19.65
C LYS A 258 -11.58 -26.28 18.74
N VAL A 259 -10.95 -25.27 19.31
CA VAL A 259 -10.29 -24.18 18.59
C VAL A 259 -8.77 -24.28 18.71
N GLY A 260 -8.10 -24.47 17.59
CA GLY A 260 -6.66 -24.28 17.45
C GLY A 260 -6.34 -22.89 16.92
N LEU A 261 -5.57 -22.09 17.66
CA LEU A 261 -5.12 -20.76 17.25
C LEU A 261 -3.79 -20.84 16.51
N LEU A 262 -3.69 -20.21 15.33
CA LEU A 262 -2.44 -20.11 14.58
C LEU A 262 -2.08 -18.66 14.22
N GLY A 263 -0.81 -18.33 14.42
CA GLY A 263 -0.26 -17.01 14.17
C GLY A 263 -0.05 -16.23 15.46
N ARG A 264 1.14 -15.64 15.60
CA ARG A 264 1.56 -14.91 16.81
C ARG A 264 0.61 -13.76 17.14
N SER A 265 0.21 -12.98 16.14
CA SER A 265 -0.73 -11.86 16.31
C SER A 265 -2.09 -12.33 16.84
N MET A 266 -2.65 -13.42 16.28
CA MET A 266 -3.93 -13.98 16.74
C MET A 266 -3.87 -14.43 18.21
N LEU A 267 -2.80 -15.14 18.58
CA LEU A 267 -2.56 -15.58 19.97
C LEU A 267 -2.45 -14.39 20.94
N ASN A 268 -1.61 -13.42 20.61
CA ASN A 268 -1.32 -12.28 21.47
C ASN A 268 -2.56 -11.40 21.66
N VAL A 269 -3.28 -11.09 20.58
CA VAL A 269 -4.46 -10.22 20.63
C VAL A 269 -5.61 -10.89 21.37
N ILE A 270 -5.88 -12.18 21.15
CA ILE A 270 -6.89 -12.92 21.92
C ILE A 270 -6.54 -12.94 23.41
N ALA A 271 -5.27 -13.23 23.75
CA ALA A 271 -4.84 -13.24 25.15
C ALA A 271 -5.09 -11.89 25.83
N LYS A 272 -4.71 -10.78 25.18
CA LYS A 272 -4.94 -9.42 25.70
C LYS A 272 -6.42 -9.04 25.76
N ALA A 273 -7.20 -9.40 24.75
CA ALA A 273 -8.64 -9.14 24.75
C ALA A 273 -9.35 -9.89 25.90
N ARG A 274 -8.94 -11.13 26.20
CA ARG A 274 -9.45 -11.90 27.35
C ARG A 274 -9.01 -11.30 28.68
N GLU A 275 -7.73 -10.93 28.82
CA GLU A 275 -7.16 -10.30 30.03
C GLU A 275 -7.90 -8.99 30.38
N LEU A 276 -8.20 -8.17 29.38
CA LEU A 276 -8.85 -6.87 29.56
C LEU A 276 -10.38 -6.93 29.67
N GLY A 277 -10.98 -8.09 29.35
CA GLY A 277 -12.42 -8.33 29.45
C GLY A 277 -13.24 -8.09 28.18
N TYR A 278 -12.61 -7.81 27.03
CA TYR A 278 -13.30 -7.61 25.73
C TYR A 278 -13.76 -8.91 25.08
N MET A 279 -13.24 -10.05 25.52
CA MET A 279 -13.56 -11.36 24.95
C MET A 279 -13.77 -12.38 26.06
N ARG A 280 -14.85 -13.15 25.96
CA ARG A 280 -15.16 -14.26 26.86
C ARG A 280 -15.14 -15.55 26.06
N ALA A 281 -14.32 -16.49 26.49
CA ALA A 281 -14.26 -17.85 25.96
C ALA A 281 -13.76 -18.78 27.06
N PRO A 282 -14.36 -19.97 27.24
CA PRO A 282 -13.90 -20.93 28.24
C PRO A 282 -12.57 -21.55 27.79
N ASP A 283 -11.65 -21.82 28.73
CA ASP A 283 -10.31 -22.32 28.39
C ASP A 283 -10.34 -23.68 27.68
N GLU A 284 -11.30 -24.54 28.05
CA GLU A 284 -11.53 -25.85 27.44
C GLU A 284 -11.93 -25.79 25.95
N LEU A 285 -12.30 -24.60 25.44
CA LEU A 285 -12.54 -24.40 24.01
C LEU A 285 -11.24 -24.48 23.22
N PHE A 286 -10.11 -24.08 23.81
CA PHE A 286 -8.84 -23.98 23.12
C PHE A 286 -8.03 -25.27 23.25
N VAL A 287 -7.44 -25.69 22.13
CA VAL A 287 -6.53 -26.85 22.08
C VAL A 287 -5.16 -26.38 21.59
N PRO A 288 -4.06 -26.75 22.29
CA PRO A 288 -2.72 -26.44 21.81
C PRO A 288 -2.50 -26.99 20.41
N ILE A 289 -1.90 -26.19 19.52
CA ILE A 289 -1.77 -26.56 18.11
C ILE A 289 -1.02 -27.89 17.88
N LYS A 290 -0.16 -28.29 18.81
CA LYS A 290 0.54 -29.59 18.78
C LYS A 290 -0.40 -30.79 18.95
N GLN A 291 -1.52 -30.61 19.63
CA GLN A 291 -2.52 -31.65 19.93
C GLN A 291 -3.73 -31.59 18.99
N ILE A 292 -3.77 -30.61 18.07
CA ILE A 292 -4.96 -30.41 17.22
C ILE A 292 -5.21 -31.57 16.27
N ASN A 293 -4.17 -32.34 15.93
CA ASN A 293 -4.28 -33.50 15.06
C ASN A 293 -4.91 -34.71 15.76
N ASP A 294 -5.00 -34.68 17.10
CA ASP A 294 -5.65 -35.72 17.90
C ASP A 294 -7.16 -35.47 18.05
N VAL A 295 -7.63 -34.27 17.66
CA VAL A 295 -9.04 -33.90 17.67
C VAL A 295 -9.71 -34.40 16.37
N PRO A 296 -10.91 -35.01 16.43
CA PRO A 296 -11.64 -35.38 15.22
C PRO A 296 -11.86 -34.19 14.28
N ASP A 297 -11.82 -34.43 12.97
CA ASP A 297 -11.89 -33.35 11.98
C ASP A 297 -13.18 -32.52 12.13
N ARG A 298 -14.34 -33.18 12.33
CA ARG A 298 -15.64 -32.52 12.55
C ARG A 298 -15.69 -31.66 13.81
N GLU A 299 -14.84 -31.95 14.79
CA GLU A 299 -14.75 -31.20 16.05
C GLU A 299 -13.64 -30.14 16.00
N THR A 300 -12.94 -29.97 14.87
CA THR A 300 -11.81 -29.06 14.77
C THR A 300 -12.21 -27.74 14.10
N LEU A 301 -11.85 -26.63 14.73
CA LEU A 301 -11.78 -25.30 14.13
C LEU A 301 -10.37 -24.73 14.24
N LEU A 302 -9.78 -24.29 13.14
CA LEU A 302 -8.52 -23.56 13.13
C LEU A 302 -8.79 -22.07 12.87
N LEU A 303 -8.44 -21.20 13.82
CA LEU A 303 -8.56 -19.75 13.68
C LEU A 303 -7.18 -19.13 13.47
N MET A 304 -6.98 -18.43 12.36
CA MET A 304 -5.63 -18.00 11.96
C MET A 304 -5.53 -16.68 11.20
N THR A 305 -4.32 -16.12 11.18
CA THR A 305 -3.95 -14.98 10.32
C THR A 305 -3.70 -15.41 8.86
N GLY A 306 -3.55 -14.43 7.96
CA GLY A 306 -3.27 -14.66 6.54
C GLY A 306 -4.42 -14.32 5.60
N SER A 307 -5.36 -13.50 6.06
CA SER A 307 -6.53 -13.08 5.29
C SER A 307 -6.18 -12.17 4.12
N GLN A 308 -4.98 -11.56 4.11
CA GLN A 308 -4.50 -10.67 3.04
C GLN A 308 -3.46 -11.34 2.14
N GLY A 309 -3.26 -12.66 2.26
CA GLY A 309 -2.29 -13.40 1.45
C GLY A 309 -0.83 -13.08 1.80
N GLU A 310 -0.58 -12.57 3.03
CA GLU A 310 0.76 -12.18 3.46
C GLU A 310 1.70 -13.39 3.41
N PRO A 311 2.88 -13.31 2.77
CA PRO A 311 3.68 -14.49 2.46
C PRO A 311 4.06 -15.34 3.68
N LEU A 312 4.30 -14.72 4.83
CA LEU A 312 4.73 -15.39 6.07
C LEU A 312 3.58 -15.77 7.01
N ALA A 313 2.34 -15.38 6.71
CA ALA A 313 1.18 -15.69 7.55
C ALA A 313 0.82 -17.18 7.52
N ALA A 314 0.08 -17.62 8.54
CA ALA A 314 -0.24 -19.03 8.75
C ALA A 314 -0.95 -19.65 7.53
N LEU A 315 -2.02 -19.02 7.05
CA LEU A 315 -2.80 -19.54 5.92
C LEU A 315 -1.98 -19.60 4.62
N SER A 316 -1.21 -18.55 4.32
CA SER A 316 -0.35 -18.51 3.13
C SER A 316 0.69 -19.64 3.12
N ARG A 317 1.30 -19.93 4.28
CA ARG A 317 2.22 -21.08 4.42
C ARG A 317 1.52 -22.42 4.27
N ILE A 318 0.31 -22.55 4.83
CA ILE A 318 -0.52 -23.75 4.67
C ILE A 318 -0.88 -23.97 3.20
N SER A 319 -1.24 -22.91 2.45
CA SER A 319 -1.58 -22.98 1.02
C SER A 319 -0.42 -23.46 0.13
N ARG A 320 0.84 -23.28 0.58
CA ARG A 320 2.04 -23.75 -0.12
C ARG A 320 2.54 -25.12 0.37
N GLY A 321 1.95 -25.67 1.42
CA GLY A 321 2.43 -26.89 2.07
C GLY A 321 3.66 -26.71 2.98
N ASP A 322 4.02 -25.46 3.30
CA ASP A 322 5.23 -25.11 4.07
C ASP A 322 4.98 -25.02 5.59
N HIS A 323 3.76 -25.28 6.05
CA HIS A 323 3.41 -25.19 7.47
C HIS A 323 3.72 -26.50 8.19
N PRO A 324 4.51 -26.48 9.29
CA PRO A 324 5.08 -27.69 9.88
C PRO A 324 4.03 -28.62 10.51
N GLN A 325 2.91 -28.08 10.97
CA GLN A 325 1.93 -28.81 11.79
C GLN A 325 0.57 -29.03 11.12
N VAL A 326 0.27 -28.25 10.06
CA VAL A 326 -1.06 -28.23 9.44
C VAL A 326 -0.89 -28.32 7.94
N ARG A 327 -1.57 -29.28 7.33
CA ARG A 327 -1.71 -29.43 5.88
C ARG A 327 -3.18 -29.39 5.52
N VAL A 328 -3.49 -28.88 4.34
CA VAL A 328 -4.86 -28.86 3.80
C VAL A 328 -5.32 -30.29 3.51
N LYS A 329 -6.56 -30.61 3.89
CA LYS A 329 -7.28 -31.83 3.53
C LYS A 329 -8.39 -31.48 2.55
N SER A 330 -8.78 -32.43 1.68
CA SER A 330 -9.92 -32.25 0.77
C SER A 330 -11.27 -32.10 1.48
N SER A 331 -11.35 -32.54 2.74
CA SER A 331 -12.53 -32.36 3.60
C SER A 331 -12.59 -31.00 4.32
N ASP A 332 -11.56 -30.15 4.18
CA ASP A 332 -11.51 -28.86 4.87
C ASP A 332 -12.49 -27.86 4.24
N THR A 333 -13.18 -27.10 5.08
CA THR A 333 -13.88 -25.88 4.71
C THR A 333 -13.11 -24.67 5.21
N ILE A 334 -12.66 -23.81 4.30
CA ILE A 334 -11.84 -22.63 4.60
C ILE A 334 -12.65 -21.37 4.36
N ILE A 335 -12.83 -20.55 5.39
CA ILE A 335 -13.66 -19.35 5.38
C ILE A 335 -12.76 -18.11 5.47
N PHE A 336 -12.82 -17.26 4.43
CA PHE A 336 -12.18 -15.95 4.40
C PHE A 336 -13.14 -14.89 4.96
N SER A 337 -13.15 -14.71 6.29
CA SER A 337 -13.98 -13.70 6.97
C SER A 337 -13.35 -12.30 6.93
N ALA A 338 -12.83 -11.93 5.75
CA ALA A 338 -12.17 -10.66 5.47
C ALA A 338 -12.34 -10.28 3.99
N SER A 339 -12.22 -9.00 3.68
CA SER A 339 -12.07 -8.54 2.30
C SER A 339 -10.61 -8.22 1.99
N PRO A 340 -10.13 -8.44 0.75
CA PRO A 340 -8.82 -7.97 0.33
C PRO A 340 -8.74 -6.45 0.42
N ILE A 341 -7.71 -5.94 1.09
CA ILE A 341 -7.33 -4.53 1.09
C ILE A 341 -6.79 -4.19 -0.31
N PRO A 342 -7.07 -3.00 -0.87
CA PRO A 342 -6.44 -2.54 -2.11
C PRO A 342 -4.92 -2.76 -2.10
N GLY A 343 -4.38 -3.35 -3.17
CA GLY A 343 -2.98 -3.77 -3.26
C GLY A 343 -2.73 -5.25 -2.91
N ASN A 344 -3.53 -5.86 -2.05
CA ASN A 344 -3.37 -7.27 -1.65
C ASN A 344 -4.23 -8.25 -2.46
N THR A 345 -5.07 -7.75 -3.38
CA THR A 345 -6.04 -8.58 -4.12
C THR A 345 -5.39 -9.77 -4.82
N ILE A 346 -4.25 -9.58 -5.49
CA ILE A 346 -3.54 -10.65 -6.20
C ILE A 346 -3.05 -11.72 -5.22
N SER A 347 -2.44 -11.32 -4.10
CA SER A 347 -1.94 -12.22 -3.07
C SER A 347 -3.05 -13.07 -2.43
N VAL A 348 -4.21 -12.48 -2.16
CA VAL A 348 -5.39 -13.20 -1.65
C VAL A 348 -5.91 -14.20 -2.67
N VAL A 349 -6.14 -13.78 -3.91
CA VAL A 349 -6.65 -14.65 -4.98
C VAL A 349 -5.72 -15.84 -5.21
N ASN A 350 -4.41 -15.61 -5.32
CA ASN A 350 -3.42 -16.68 -5.47
C ASN A 350 -3.44 -17.68 -4.29
N THR A 351 -3.73 -17.20 -3.08
CA THR A 351 -3.84 -18.08 -1.89
C THR A 351 -5.12 -18.91 -1.98
N ILE A 352 -6.25 -18.31 -2.36
CA ILE A 352 -7.53 -19.00 -2.58
C ILE A 352 -7.36 -20.09 -3.65
N ASP A 353 -6.78 -19.76 -4.80
CA ASP A 353 -6.58 -20.70 -5.91
C ASP A 353 -5.77 -21.92 -5.47
N ARG A 354 -4.67 -21.71 -4.75
CA ARG A 354 -3.85 -22.82 -4.21
C ARG A 354 -4.64 -23.70 -3.26
N LEU A 355 -5.42 -23.12 -2.35
CA LEU A 355 -6.24 -23.87 -1.41
C LEU A 355 -7.30 -24.71 -2.12
N MET A 356 -7.92 -24.16 -3.17
CA MET A 356 -8.86 -24.89 -4.03
C MET A 356 -8.17 -26.00 -4.84
N MET A 357 -6.98 -25.75 -5.37
CA MET A 357 -6.18 -26.78 -6.07
C MET A 357 -5.78 -27.93 -5.15
N LEU A 358 -5.64 -27.69 -3.84
CA LEU A 358 -5.42 -28.71 -2.81
C LEU A 358 -6.71 -29.47 -2.44
N GLY A 359 -7.85 -29.13 -3.04
CA GLY A 359 -9.13 -29.82 -2.90
C GLY A 359 -10.01 -29.31 -1.76
N ALA A 360 -9.65 -28.23 -1.08
CA ALA A 360 -10.48 -27.67 -0.01
C ALA A 360 -11.68 -26.88 -0.56
N LYS A 361 -12.78 -26.87 0.19
CA LYS A 361 -13.91 -25.97 -0.05
C LYS A 361 -13.56 -24.60 0.49
N VAL A 362 -13.45 -23.58 -0.37
CA VAL A 362 -13.12 -22.21 0.06
C VAL A 362 -14.35 -21.30 -0.07
N VAL A 363 -14.74 -20.67 1.05
CA VAL A 363 -15.84 -19.70 1.15
C VAL A 363 -15.24 -18.30 1.25
N TYR A 364 -15.51 -17.44 0.27
CA TYR A 364 -14.94 -16.10 0.16
C TYR A 364 -15.84 -15.18 -0.67
N GLY A 365 -15.64 -13.87 -0.53
CA GLY A 365 -16.31 -12.86 -1.35
C GLY A 365 -17.55 -12.24 -0.70
N LYS A 366 -17.96 -11.08 -1.25
CA LYS A 366 -19.03 -10.25 -0.66
C LYS A 366 -20.40 -10.93 -0.64
N GLY A 367 -20.69 -11.81 -1.61
CA GLY A 367 -21.97 -12.50 -1.73
C GLY A 367 -22.26 -13.51 -0.61
N GLU A 368 -21.23 -14.01 0.07
CA GLU A 368 -21.38 -14.99 1.16
C GLU A 368 -21.82 -14.34 2.48
N GLY A 369 -21.70 -13.01 2.61
CA GLY A 369 -22.11 -12.29 3.82
C GLY A 369 -21.36 -12.71 5.07
N ILE A 370 -20.11 -13.17 4.94
CA ILE A 370 -19.21 -13.60 6.03
C ILE A 370 -18.26 -12.49 6.50
N HIS A 371 -18.38 -11.29 5.93
CA HIS A 371 -17.61 -10.11 6.28
C HIS A 371 -18.43 -8.85 6.04
N VAL A 372 -18.25 -7.88 6.94
CA VAL A 372 -18.67 -6.50 6.78
C VAL A 372 -17.50 -5.55 7.08
N SER A 373 -17.51 -4.38 6.46
CA SER A 373 -16.47 -3.36 6.62
C SER A 373 -16.52 -2.72 8.00
N GLY A 374 -15.36 -2.25 8.48
CA GLY A 374 -15.27 -1.37 9.65
C GLY A 374 -15.69 0.09 9.37
N HIS A 375 -15.76 0.48 8.09
CA HIS A 375 -15.96 1.88 7.68
C HIS A 375 -17.38 2.13 7.17
N GLY A 376 -17.97 3.26 7.55
CA GLY A 376 -19.32 3.67 7.22
C GLY A 376 -19.52 3.94 5.72
N PHE A 377 -20.71 3.64 5.22
CA PHE A 377 -21.11 3.92 3.84
C PHE A 377 -21.67 5.35 3.73
N GLN A 378 -22.17 5.74 2.56
CA GLN A 378 -22.65 7.11 2.32
C GLN A 378 -23.72 7.58 3.33
N GLU A 379 -24.65 6.72 3.76
CA GLU A 379 -25.68 7.14 4.73
C GLU A 379 -25.11 7.26 6.16
N ASP A 380 -24.09 6.48 6.51
CA ASP A 380 -23.34 6.67 7.75
C ASP A 380 -22.61 8.03 7.73
N GLN A 381 -21.95 8.36 6.63
CA GLN A 381 -21.26 9.65 6.46
C GLN A 381 -22.24 10.84 6.54
N LYS A 382 -23.41 10.73 5.92
CA LYS A 382 -24.47 11.74 6.04
C LYS A 382 -24.97 11.88 7.47
N LEU A 383 -25.12 10.78 8.21
CA LEU A 383 -25.50 10.83 9.62
C LEU A 383 -24.44 11.57 10.47
N MET A 384 -23.16 11.29 10.25
CA MET A 384 -22.05 12.02 10.89
C MET A 384 -22.12 13.52 10.59
N LEU A 385 -22.31 13.91 9.33
CA LEU A 385 -22.47 15.31 8.91
C LEU A 385 -23.72 15.98 9.52
N ALA A 386 -24.84 15.26 9.59
CA ALA A 386 -26.10 15.77 10.15
C ALA A 386 -26.02 15.97 11.68
N LEU A 387 -25.27 15.13 12.38
CA LEU A 387 -25.05 15.24 13.83
C LEU A 387 -24.06 16.35 14.17
N THR A 388 -22.99 16.50 13.39
CA THR A 388 -21.90 17.45 13.67
C THR A 388 -22.16 18.85 13.12
N ARG A 389 -22.89 18.99 12.01
CA ARG A 389 -23.20 20.26 11.33
C ARG A 389 -21.98 21.21 11.25
N PRO A 390 -20.87 20.78 10.65
CA PRO A 390 -19.62 21.50 10.73
C PRO A 390 -19.63 22.75 9.85
N LYS A 391 -18.96 23.82 10.29
CA LYS A 391 -18.74 25.03 9.47
C LYS A 391 -17.80 24.73 8.29
N PHE A 392 -16.74 23.95 8.53
CA PHE A 392 -15.74 23.54 7.56
C PHE A 392 -15.63 22.02 7.46
N PHE A 393 -15.26 21.49 6.30
CA PHE A 393 -15.14 20.05 6.08
C PHE A 393 -13.85 19.66 5.37
N VAL A 394 -13.19 18.62 5.88
CA VAL A 394 -11.98 18.05 5.28
C VAL A 394 -12.14 16.53 5.26
N PRO A 395 -12.45 15.91 4.10
CA PRO A 395 -12.42 14.45 3.99
C PRO A 395 -10.99 13.94 4.19
N VAL A 396 -10.83 12.90 5.00
CA VAL A 396 -9.55 12.22 5.29
C VAL A 396 -9.71 10.70 5.23
N HIS A 397 -8.61 9.97 5.38
CA HIS A 397 -8.55 8.49 5.35
C HIS A 397 -9.22 7.92 4.09
N GLY A 398 -8.48 7.93 2.97
CA GLY A 398 -8.98 7.43 1.70
C GLY A 398 -8.14 7.83 0.48
N GLU A 399 -8.33 7.09 -0.61
CA GLU A 399 -7.79 7.43 -1.93
C GLU A 399 -8.44 8.71 -2.48
N HIS A 400 -7.79 9.40 -3.42
CA HIS A 400 -8.28 10.67 -3.97
C HIS A 400 -9.76 10.63 -4.41
N ARG A 401 -10.17 9.56 -5.11
CA ARG A 401 -11.56 9.36 -5.55
C ARG A 401 -12.56 9.31 -4.39
N MET A 402 -12.14 8.74 -3.27
CA MET A 402 -12.94 8.61 -2.05
C MET A 402 -13.10 9.98 -1.39
N LEU A 403 -12.01 10.76 -1.30
CA LEU A 403 -12.04 12.13 -0.77
C LEU A 403 -12.96 13.04 -1.59
N VAL A 404 -12.85 12.98 -2.92
CA VAL A 404 -13.72 13.73 -3.84
C VAL A 404 -15.19 13.29 -3.72
N ARG A 405 -15.44 12.00 -3.49
CA ARG A 405 -16.81 11.51 -3.31
C ARG A 405 -17.39 11.98 -1.97
N HIS A 406 -16.59 11.95 -0.92
CA HIS A 406 -17.01 12.37 0.42
C HIS A 406 -17.25 13.90 0.48
N SER A 407 -16.43 14.71 -0.20
CA SER A 407 -16.68 16.17 -0.31
C SER A 407 -18.03 16.46 -0.97
N ARG A 408 -18.39 15.75 -2.04
CA ARG A 408 -19.72 15.86 -2.67
C ARG A 408 -20.85 15.47 -1.73
N THR A 409 -20.66 14.45 -0.88
CA THR A 409 -21.62 14.12 0.18
C THR A 409 -21.77 15.30 1.16
N GLY A 410 -20.65 15.90 1.60
CA GLY A 410 -20.64 17.12 2.41
C GLY A 410 -21.43 18.27 1.78
N HIS A 411 -21.20 18.55 0.49
CA HIS A 411 -21.92 19.61 -0.24
C HIS A 411 -23.42 19.32 -0.31
N SER A 412 -23.81 18.06 -0.57
CA SER A 412 -25.22 17.66 -0.60
C SER A 412 -25.92 17.78 0.76
N MET A 413 -25.14 17.77 1.85
CA MET A 413 -25.62 17.94 3.23
C MET A 413 -25.56 19.41 3.70
N GLY A 414 -25.17 20.34 2.82
CA GLY A 414 -25.24 21.78 3.07
C GLY A 414 -23.92 22.45 3.47
N VAL A 415 -22.79 21.74 3.47
CA VAL A 415 -21.47 22.39 3.65
C VAL A 415 -21.10 23.13 2.36
N PRO A 416 -20.82 24.44 2.39
CA PRO A 416 -20.41 25.18 1.19
C PRO A 416 -19.15 24.62 0.54
N GLU A 417 -19.03 24.71 -0.80
CA GLU A 417 -17.84 24.23 -1.51
C GLU A 417 -16.57 24.98 -1.08
N ASP A 418 -16.67 26.29 -0.89
CA ASP A 418 -15.57 27.14 -0.40
C ASP A 418 -15.16 26.82 1.06
N ASN A 419 -15.98 26.06 1.78
CA ASN A 419 -15.73 25.60 3.14
C ASN A 419 -15.21 24.16 3.20
N THR A 420 -14.84 23.58 2.05
CA THR A 420 -14.34 22.21 1.94
C THR A 420 -12.96 22.16 1.31
N LEU A 421 -12.02 21.42 1.90
CA LEU A 421 -10.69 21.20 1.32
C LEU A 421 -10.40 19.72 1.08
N ILE A 422 -9.97 19.40 -0.14
CA ILE A 422 -9.31 18.14 -0.47
C ILE A 422 -7.81 18.39 -0.43
N ILE A 423 -7.09 17.59 0.33
CA ILE A 423 -5.68 17.80 0.67
C ILE A 423 -4.84 16.55 0.41
N ASP A 424 -3.53 16.76 0.26
CA ASP A 424 -2.50 15.75 0.14
C ASP A 424 -1.70 15.60 1.45
N ASN A 425 -0.97 14.49 1.60
CA ASN A 425 0.00 14.35 2.70
C ASN A 425 1.04 15.47 2.63
N GLY A 426 1.26 16.17 3.74
CA GLY A 426 2.16 17.33 3.87
C GLY A 426 1.49 18.68 3.65
N ASP A 427 0.26 18.71 3.14
CA ASP A 427 -0.52 19.95 3.13
C ASP A 427 -0.83 20.41 4.54
N VAL A 428 -0.85 21.73 4.71
CA VAL A 428 -1.21 22.39 5.97
C VAL A 428 -2.59 22.99 5.83
N VAL A 429 -3.53 22.54 6.65
CA VAL A 429 -4.86 23.17 6.78
C VAL A 429 -4.78 24.25 7.85
N GLU A 430 -4.89 25.51 7.45
CA GLU A 430 -4.92 26.65 8.37
C GLU A 430 -6.37 27.04 8.68
N LEU A 431 -6.72 26.96 9.96
CA LEU A 431 -8.04 27.23 10.50
C LEU A 431 -7.99 28.45 11.43
N THR A 432 -8.86 29.41 11.15
CA THR A 432 -9.27 30.44 12.13
C THR A 432 -10.74 30.21 12.48
N ALA A 433 -11.31 31.03 13.37
CA ALA A 433 -12.74 30.97 13.65
C ALA A 433 -13.61 31.16 12.39
N ASP A 434 -13.09 31.87 11.37
CA ASP A 434 -13.85 32.31 10.19
C ASP A 434 -13.27 31.92 8.84
N SER A 435 -12.13 31.25 8.79
CA SER A 435 -11.50 30.86 7.52
C SER A 435 -10.89 29.46 7.56
N LEU A 436 -11.02 28.77 6.43
CA LEU A 436 -10.32 27.55 6.08
C LEU A 436 -9.46 27.85 4.84
N ARG A 437 -8.15 27.60 4.91
CA ARG A 437 -7.27 27.70 3.73
C ARG A 437 -6.14 26.69 3.78
N LYS A 438 -5.55 26.44 2.62
CA LYS A 438 -4.29 25.70 2.51
C LYS A 438 -3.13 26.66 2.79
N GLY A 439 -2.33 26.36 3.80
CA GLY A 439 -1.11 27.07 4.17
C GLY A 439 0.12 26.55 3.44
N ASP A 440 1.30 26.97 3.88
CA ASP A 440 2.56 26.51 3.32
C ASP A 440 2.80 25.03 3.67
N PRO A 441 3.03 24.15 2.68
CA PRO A 441 3.18 22.72 2.90
C PRO A 441 4.45 22.39 3.67
N VAL A 442 4.43 21.27 4.39
CA VAL A 442 5.60 20.69 5.04
C VAL A 442 6.12 19.51 4.22
N LYS A 443 7.36 19.10 4.49
CA LYS A 443 7.91 17.89 3.90
C LYS A 443 7.12 16.66 4.38
N ALA A 444 6.56 15.93 3.42
CA ALA A 444 5.92 14.64 3.62
C ALA A 444 6.33 13.67 2.50
N GLY A 445 6.11 12.37 2.72
CA GLY A 445 6.58 11.31 1.85
C GLY A 445 6.52 9.96 2.55
N ILE A 446 7.35 9.02 2.10
CA ILE A 446 7.40 7.67 2.66
C ILE A 446 8.81 7.32 3.12
N GLU A 447 8.89 6.60 4.24
CA GLU A 447 10.08 5.89 4.69
C GLU A 447 9.84 4.39 4.53
N LEU A 448 10.75 3.71 3.82
CA LEU A 448 10.65 2.28 3.55
C LEU A 448 11.50 1.51 4.57
N LEU A 449 10.91 0.61 5.34
CA LEU A 449 11.62 -0.13 6.38
C LEU A 449 11.86 -1.59 5.97
N ASP A 450 13.12 -2.02 6.07
CA ASP A 450 13.55 -3.42 5.98
C ASP A 450 13.82 -3.95 7.40
N GLN A 451 12.94 -4.83 7.88
CA GLN A 451 12.99 -5.39 9.24
C GLN A 451 14.23 -6.27 9.46
N SER A 452 14.88 -6.75 8.40
CA SER A 452 16.09 -7.56 8.56
C SER A 452 17.31 -6.74 9.00
N ARG A 453 17.27 -5.42 8.84
CA ARG A 453 18.44 -4.54 9.06
C ARG A 453 18.16 -3.28 9.89
N ASN A 454 16.93 -3.07 10.39
CA ASN A 454 16.52 -1.80 11.02
C ASN A 454 16.88 -0.55 10.18
N GLY A 455 16.97 -0.71 8.85
CA GLY A 455 17.47 0.30 7.94
C GLY A 455 16.36 0.87 7.07
N ILE A 456 16.38 2.18 6.88
CA ILE A 456 15.57 2.85 5.87
C ILE A 456 16.13 2.47 4.49
N VAL A 457 15.28 1.91 3.64
CA VAL A 457 15.60 1.60 2.24
C VAL A 457 15.46 2.88 1.44
N ASP A 458 16.59 3.40 0.96
CA ASP A 458 16.61 4.57 0.09
C ASP A 458 15.94 4.27 -1.26
N ALA A 459 15.33 5.28 -1.86
CA ALA A 459 14.65 5.17 -3.15
C ALA A 459 15.58 4.64 -4.26
N ARG A 460 16.88 4.98 -4.22
CA ARG A 460 17.88 4.45 -5.14
C ARG A 460 18.08 2.96 -4.96
N VAL A 461 18.17 2.48 -3.72
CA VAL A 461 18.31 1.04 -3.42
C VAL A 461 17.08 0.29 -3.90
N LEU A 462 15.88 0.84 -3.69
CA LEU A 462 14.66 0.22 -4.21
C LEU A 462 14.68 0.15 -5.74
N LYS A 463 15.07 1.23 -6.42
CA LYS A 463 15.20 1.27 -7.88
C LYS A 463 16.22 0.24 -8.39
N GLU A 464 17.36 0.09 -7.71
CA GLU A 464 18.34 -0.94 -8.03
C GLU A 464 17.75 -2.35 -7.85
N ARG A 465 16.98 -2.60 -6.79
CA ARG A 465 16.27 -3.87 -6.58
C ARG A 465 15.24 -4.16 -7.69
N GLN A 466 14.49 -3.15 -8.11
CA GLN A 466 13.53 -3.26 -9.22
C GLN A 466 14.24 -3.56 -10.53
N GLN A 467 15.29 -2.80 -10.87
CA GLN A 467 16.09 -3.03 -12.08
C GLN A 467 16.71 -4.43 -12.10
N LEU A 468 17.19 -4.92 -10.95
CA LEU A 468 17.69 -6.30 -10.83
C LEU A 468 16.60 -7.36 -11.03
N ALA A 469 15.38 -7.09 -10.59
CA ALA A 469 14.25 -8.00 -10.74
C ALA A 469 13.69 -8.02 -12.17
N GLU A 470 13.66 -6.87 -12.84
CA GLU A 470 13.11 -6.69 -14.18
C GLU A 470 14.10 -7.06 -15.28
N ASP A 471 15.33 -6.55 -15.21
CA ASP A 471 16.32 -6.64 -16.30
C ASP A 471 17.56 -7.47 -15.95
N GLY A 472 17.78 -7.80 -14.68
CA GLY A 472 18.94 -8.55 -14.21
C GLY A 472 20.23 -7.72 -14.11
N ILE A 473 21.37 -8.43 -13.99
CA ILE A 473 22.70 -7.85 -13.81
C ILE A 473 23.72 -8.44 -14.77
N ILE A 474 24.62 -7.57 -15.23
CA ILE A 474 25.80 -7.91 -16.00
C ILE A 474 27.03 -7.50 -15.20
N THR A 475 27.88 -8.46 -14.88
CA THR A 475 29.17 -8.19 -14.24
C THR A 475 30.28 -8.35 -15.25
N ILE A 476 31.14 -7.34 -15.37
CA ILE A 476 32.26 -7.30 -16.29
C ILE A 476 33.54 -7.21 -15.48
N LEU A 477 34.51 -8.08 -15.78
CA LEU A 477 35.87 -7.96 -15.27
C LEU A 477 36.81 -7.68 -16.44
N ALA A 478 37.46 -6.52 -16.43
CA ALA A 478 38.41 -6.09 -17.45
C ALA A 478 39.80 -5.89 -16.83
N ALA A 479 40.84 -6.43 -17.45
CA ALA A 479 42.22 -6.17 -17.06
C ALA A 479 42.84 -5.15 -18.00
N ILE A 480 43.23 -3.99 -17.48
CA ILE A 480 43.70 -2.83 -18.27
C ILE A 480 45.01 -2.32 -17.66
N SER A 481 46.04 -2.15 -18.48
CA SER A 481 47.33 -1.62 -18.06
C SER A 481 47.31 -0.10 -17.88
N THR A 482 48.24 0.42 -17.07
CA THR A 482 48.36 1.87 -16.83
C THR A 482 48.81 2.68 -18.06
N ASP A 483 49.23 2.03 -19.15
CA ASP A 483 49.53 2.66 -20.44
C ASP A 483 48.33 2.62 -21.42
N GLY A 484 47.17 2.11 -20.99
CA GLY A 484 45.92 2.22 -21.74
C GLY A 484 45.64 1.07 -22.69
N ALA A 485 46.16 -0.12 -22.38
CA ALA A 485 45.91 -1.33 -23.17
C ALA A 485 45.13 -2.36 -22.37
N MET A 486 44.21 -3.06 -23.03
CA MET A 486 43.60 -4.26 -22.45
C MET A 486 44.63 -5.39 -22.46
N VAL A 487 44.83 -6.06 -21.33
CA VAL A 487 45.89 -7.09 -21.16
C VAL A 487 45.33 -8.52 -21.06
N ALA A 488 44.01 -8.67 -20.95
CA ALA A 488 43.30 -9.94 -20.99
C ALA A 488 41.89 -9.76 -21.57
N PRO A 489 41.26 -10.82 -22.13
CA PRO A 489 39.87 -10.73 -22.58
C PRO A 489 38.94 -10.41 -21.41
N PRO A 490 37.93 -9.54 -21.61
CA PRO A 490 36.98 -9.23 -20.55
C PRO A 490 36.12 -10.45 -20.22
N ARG A 491 35.90 -10.71 -18.94
CA ARG A 491 34.96 -11.74 -18.49
C ARG A 491 33.60 -11.10 -18.25
N VAL A 492 32.57 -11.65 -18.89
CA VAL A 492 31.18 -11.18 -18.75
C VAL A 492 30.36 -12.28 -18.10
N ASN A 493 29.65 -11.93 -17.03
CA ASN A 493 28.71 -12.82 -16.35
C ASN A 493 27.32 -12.18 -16.37
N LEU A 494 26.32 -12.97 -16.77
CA LEU A 494 24.93 -12.54 -16.90
C LEU A 494 24.10 -13.28 -15.85
N ARG A 495 23.28 -12.56 -15.08
CA ARG A 495 22.30 -13.17 -14.18
C ARG A 495 20.96 -12.45 -14.28
N GLY A 496 19.89 -13.19 -14.50
CA GLY A 496 18.53 -12.63 -14.58
C GLY A 496 18.26 -11.77 -15.83
N VAL A 497 19.22 -11.65 -16.75
CA VAL A 497 19.06 -10.87 -17.98
C VAL A 497 18.32 -11.71 -19.02
N VAL A 498 17.29 -11.16 -19.65
CA VAL A 498 16.58 -11.82 -20.75
C VAL A 498 17.52 -11.96 -21.96
N THR A 499 17.96 -13.18 -22.26
CA THR A 499 19.02 -13.47 -23.23
C THR A 499 18.48 -13.86 -24.61
N THR A 500 18.06 -12.86 -25.40
CA THR A 500 18.16 -12.99 -26.87
C THR A 500 19.61 -12.78 -27.36
N ALA A 501 20.53 -12.37 -26.47
CA ALA A 501 21.96 -12.26 -26.72
C ALA A 501 22.73 -13.44 -26.11
N ASP A 502 23.42 -14.21 -26.95
CA ASP A 502 24.43 -15.20 -26.52
C ASP A 502 25.51 -14.49 -25.67
N ALA A 503 25.98 -15.12 -24.60
CA ALA A 503 27.10 -14.66 -23.78
C ALA A 503 28.33 -14.28 -24.65
N ARG A 504 28.55 -14.98 -25.77
CA ARG A 504 29.58 -14.63 -26.76
C ARG A 504 29.37 -13.26 -27.39
N LYS A 505 28.14 -12.92 -27.77
CA LYS A 505 27.79 -11.62 -28.34
C LYS A 505 28.04 -10.50 -27.33
N MET A 506 27.70 -10.74 -26.06
CA MET A 506 27.97 -9.79 -24.98
C MET A 506 29.46 -9.61 -24.74
N SER A 507 30.26 -10.67 -24.72
CA SER A 507 31.73 -10.56 -24.61
C SER A 507 32.32 -9.73 -25.74
N LEU A 508 31.88 -9.92 -26.99
CA LEU A 508 32.33 -9.13 -28.13
C LEU A 508 31.95 -7.65 -28.02
N TRP A 509 30.74 -7.36 -27.54
CA TRP A 509 30.31 -5.98 -27.33
C TRP A 509 31.11 -5.29 -26.23
N THR A 510 31.36 -5.99 -25.12
CA THR A 510 32.19 -5.50 -24.03
C THR A 510 33.62 -5.25 -24.49
N GLU A 511 34.22 -6.16 -25.26
CA GLU A 511 35.56 -6.00 -25.83
C GLU A 511 35.63 -4.76 -26.74
N ARG A 512 34.66 -4.60 -27.64
CA ARG A 512 34.58 -3.43 -28.54
C ARG A 512 34.39 -2.12 -27.79
N GLU A 513 33.57 -2.11 -26.74
CA GLU A 513 33.32 -0.90 -25.95
C GLU A 513 34.55 -0.51 -25.14
N ILE A 514 35.23 -1.47 -24.49
CA ILE A 514 36.47 -1.20 -23.76
C ILE A 514 37.52 -0.61 -24.71
N ASN A 515 37.74 -1.22 -25.87
CA ASN A 515 38.68 -0.69 -26.87
C ASN A 515 38.28 0.72 -27.32
N TRP A 516 36.99 0.97 -27.55
CA TRP A 516 36.51 2.29 -27.92
C TRP A 516 36.78 3.34 -26.83
N VAL A 517 36.56 3.01 -25.55
CA VAL A 517 36.87 3.90 -24.41
C VAL A 517 38.38 4.17 -24.33
N LEU A 518 39.21 3.14 -24.47
CA LEU A 518 40.68 3.27 -24.46
C LEU A 518 41.19 4.11 -25.64
N GLU A 519 40.60 4.00 -26.82
CA GLU A 519 41.01 4.79 -27.98
C GLU A 519 40.54 6.26 -27.91
N ASN A 520 39.31 6.49 -27.43
CA ASN A 520 38.62 7.77 -27.60
C ASN A 520 38.51 8.62 -26.33
N ARG A 521 38.72 8.02 -25.16
CA ARG A 521 38.55 8.68 -23.85
C ARG A 521 39.78 8.58 -22.95
N TRP A 522 40.73 7.68 -23.21
CA TRP A 522 41.90 7.47 -22.37
C TRP A 522 42.65 8.75 -22.01
N LYS A 523 42.94 9.62 -22.99
CA LYS A 523 43.64 10.89 -22.74
C LYS A 523 42.92 11.83 -21.75
N GLN A 524 41.59 11.74 -21.66
CA GLN A 524 40.78 12.54 -20.74
C GLN A 524 40.72 11.90 -19.35
N LEU A 525 40.89 10.58 -19.29
CA LEU A 525 40.85 9.75 -18.08
C LEU A 525 42.25 9.58 -17.45
N THR A 526 43.30 10.11 -18.07
CA THR A 526 44.68 10.07 -17.54
C THR A 526 45.21 11.47 -17.26
N ARG A 527 45.91 11.64 -16.15
CA ARG A 527 46.67 12.86 -15.82
C ARG A 527 48.16 12.55 -15.73
N ASN A 528 48.96 13.37 -16.41
CA ASN A 528 50.41 13.30 -16.31
C ASN A 528 50.88 14.17 -15.13
N THR A 529 51.22 13.53 -14.02
CA THR A 529 51.71 14.18 -12.79
C THR A 529 53.24 14.24 -12.68
N GLY A 530 53.97 14.00 -13.78
CA GLY A 530 55.44 14.10 -13.81
C GLY A 530 56.21 12.92 -13.17
N GLY A 531 55.51 11.88 -12.69
CA GLY A 531 56.09 10.62 -12.22
C GLY A 531 56.28 9.56 -13.33
N LYS A 532 56.82 8.38 -12.98
CA LYS A 532 57.10 7.25 -13.91
C LYS A 532 55.85 6.57 -14.51
N ALA A 533 54.64 6.83 -13.99
CA ALA A 533 53.40 6.29 -14.52
C ALA A 533 52.28 7.35 -14.48
N PRO A 534 51.42 7.42 -15.52
CA PRO A 534 50.28 8.33 -15.51
C PRO A 534 49.28 7.92 -14.44
N GLU A 535 48.63 8.91 -13.83
CA GLU A 535 47.53 8.67 -12.90
C GLU A 535 46.25 8.44 -13.72
N VAL A 536 45.59 7.31 -13.51
CA VAL A 536 44.40 6.88 -14.27
C VAL A 536 43.15 6.99 -13.41
N ASP A 537 42.12 7.64 -13.93
CA ASP A 537 40.77 7.66 -13.36
C ASP A 537 40.05 6.34 -13.70
N TRP A 538 40.32 5.30 -12.92
CA TRP A 538 39.70 3.98 -13.09
C TRP A 538 38.19 4.00 -12.92
N MET A 539 37.66 4.87 -12.06
CA MET A 539 36.21 5.05 -11.89
C MET A 539 35.58 5.66 -13.14
N GLY A 540 36.27 6.60 -13.78
CA GLY A 540 35.87 7.16 -15.07
C GLY A 540 35.90 6.13 -16.19
N VAL A 541 36.93 5.26 -16.24
CA VAL A 541 37.00 4.14 -17.20
C VAL A 541 35.81 3.20 -17.02
N GLN A 542 35.53 2.76 -15.79
CA GLN A 542 34.39 1.90 -15.47
C GLN A 542 33.07 2.52 -15.94
N ARG A 543 32.85 3.81 -15.61
CA ARG A 543 31.63 4.54 -15.96
C ARG A 543 31.44 4.67 -17.47
N GLU A 544 32.48 5.00 -18.23
CA GLU A 544 32.36 5.12 -19.70
C GLU A 544 32.01 3.78 -20.34
N VAL A 545 32.61 2.67 -19.86
CA VAL A 545 32.29 1.32 -20.33
C VAL A 545 30.84 0.95 -20.00
N GLU A 546 30.39 1.21 -18.76
CA GLU A 546 29.01 0.96 -18.33
C GLU A 546 27.99 1.75 -19.16
N VAL A 547 28.24 3.04 -19.40
CA VAL A 547 27.37 3.93 -20.19
C VAL A 547 27.30 3.47 -21.65
N GLY A 548 28.44 3.13 -22.24
CA GLY A 548 28.53 2.66 -23.62
C GLY A 548 27.73 1.37 -23.85
N LEU A 549 27.94 0.38 -22.97
CA LEU A 549 27.21 -0.87 -23.02
C LEU A 549 25.72 -0.70 -22.73
N SER A 550 25.34 0.11 -21.73
CA SER A 550 23.94 0.38 -21.42
C SER A 550 23.20 0.99 -22.62
N ARG A 551 23.82 1.96 -23.33
CA ARG A 551 23.26 2.55 -24.56
C ARG A 551 23.07 1.52 -25.66
N ARG A 552 24.03 0.60 -25.81
CA ARG A 552 23.95 -0.45 -26.82
C ARG A 552 22.85 -1.45 -26.50
N MET A 553 22.73 -1.88 -25.25
CA MET A 553 21.68 -2.80 -24.80
C MET A 553 20.29 -2.22 -24.96
N ARG A 554 20.09 -0.95 -24.57
CA ARG A 554 18.82 -0.25 -24.79
C ARG A 554 18.44 -0.19 -26.28
N ARG A 555 19.42 0.03 -27.17
CA ARG A 555 19.20 0.14 -28.62
C ARG A 555 18.93 -1.21 -29.29
N GLU A 556 19.73 -2.23 -28.96
CA GLU A 556 19.70 -3.51 -29.68
C GLU A 556 18.77 -4.55 -29.04
N LEU A 557 18.57 -4.48 -27.72
CA LEU A 557 17.85 -5.49 -26.95
C LEU A 557 16.64 -4.94 -26.18
N GLN A 558 16.47 -3.60 -26.13
CA GLN A 558 15.38 -2.93 -25.40
C GLN A 558 15.31 -3.31 -23.91
N VAL A 559 16.47 -3.62 -23.31
CA VAL A 559 16.62 -3.91 -21.87
C VAL A 559 17.61 -2.95 -21.22
N GLU A 560 17.48 -2.75 -19.92
CA GLU A 560 18.36 -1.88 -19.13
C GLU A 560 18.91 -2.61 -17.88
N PRO A 561 19.70 -3.69 -18.04
CA PRO A 561 20.25 -4.39 -16.88
C PRO A 561 21.21 -3.51 -16.10
N LEU A 562 21.36 -3.81 -14.81
CA LEU A 562 22.43 -3.22 -14.02
C LEU A 562 23.77 -3.71 -14.56
N ILE A 563 24.63 -2.81 -15.03
CA ILE A 563 25.98 -3.15 -15.50
C ILE A 563 26.99 -2.74 -14.43
N LEU A 564 27.75 -3.70 -13.94
CA LEU A 564 28.84 -3.49 -12.99
C LEU A 564 30.18 -3.83 -13.68
N CYS A 565 30.98 -2.79 -13.97
CA CYS A 565 32.32 -2.96 -14.53
C CYS A 565 33.39 -2.88 -13.45
N LEU A 566 34.18 -3.94 -13.33
CA LEU A 566 35.33 -4.01 -12.46
C LEU A 566 36.59 -3.99 -13.32
N VAL A 567 37.40 -2.96 -13.14
CA VAL A 567 38.70 -2.84 -13.81
C VAL A 567 39.79 -3.30 -12.86
N GLN A 568 40.62 -4.25 -13.30
CA GLN A 568 41.83 -4.68 -12.64
C GLN A 568 43.04 -3.99 -13.30
N PRO A 569 43.68 -3.03 -12.62
CA PRO A 569 44.87 -2.37 -13.14
C PRO A 569 46.03 -3.35 -13.30
N ALA A 570 46.72 -3.29 -14.44
CA ALA A 570 47.98 -3.98 -14.68
C ALA A 570 49.14 -2.97 -14.83
N PRO A 571 50.39 -3.35 -14.50
CA PRO A 571 51.54 -2.50 -14.73
C PRO A 571 51.73 -2.13 -16.21
N ALA A 572 52.29 -0.96 -16.48
CA ALA A 572 52.74 -0.57 -17.83
C ALA A 572 53.73 -1.60 -18.38
N GLY A 573 53.66 -1.86 -19.69
CA GLY A 573 54.49 -2.87 -20.35
C GLY A 573 54.03 -4.32 -20.17
N THR A 574 52.88 -4.54 -19.54
CA THR A 574 52.20 -5.85 -19.57
C THR A 574 51.81 -6.17 -21.02
N PRO A 575 52.01 -7.41 -21.52
CA PRO A 575 51.66 -7.76 -22.90
C PRO A 575 50.21 -7.44 -23.25
N VAL A 576 50.02 -6.70 -24.34
CA VAL A 576 48.70 -6.31 -24.83
C VAL A 576 47.94 -7.54 -25.31
N TYR A 577 46.70 -7.67 -24.85
CA TYR A 577 45.79 -8.68 -25.35
C TYR A 577 45.38 -8.35 -26.79
N LYS A 578 45.63 -9.29 -27.70
CA LYS A 578 45.12 -9.22 -29.08
C LYS A 578 43.74 -9.86 -29.11
N GLY A 579 42.75 -9.04 -29.45
CA GLY A 579 41.33 -9.36 -29.35
C GLY A 579 40.87 -10.50 -30.25
N ARG A 580 39.68 -11.03 -29.96
CA ARG A 580 38.89 -11.83 -30.92
C ARG A 580 37.98 -10.94 -31.78
N ALA A 581 37.73 -9.69 -31.37
CA ALA A 581 36.89 -8.75 -32.11
C ALA A 581 37.49 -8.27 -33.44
N ASP A 582 38.81 -8.46 -33.66
CA ASP A 582 39.52 -8.13 -34.90
C ASP A 582 39.20 -9.11 -36.05
N ALA A 583 38.40 -10.16 -35.81
CA ALA A 583 38.05 -11.20 -36.78
C ALA A 583 36.65 -11.04 -37.42
N GLU A 584 35.85 -10.03 -37.05
CA GLU A 584 34.56 -9.72 -37.71
C GLU A 584 34.45 -8.23 -38.10
N PRO A 585 34.01 -7.89 -39.33
CA PRO A 585 34.03 -6.52 -39.82
C PRO A 585 33.06 -5.59 -39.08
N ASP A 586 33.52 -4.37 -38.78
CA ASP A 586 32.75 -3.28 -38.18
C ASP A 586 31.98 -2.49 -39.26
N ASN A 587 30.65 -2.59 -39.25
CA ASN A 587 29.77 -1.90 -40.22
C ASN A 587 29.34 -0.49 -39.78
N ARG A 588 30.05 0.15 -38.85
CA ARG A 588 29.78 1.55 -38.49
C ARG A 588 30.20 2.50 -39.63
N PRO A 589 29.34 3.43 -40.08
CA PRO A 589 29.75 4.44 -41.06
C PRO A 589 30.78 5.40 -40.44
N ALA A 590 31.88 5.64 -41.16
CA ALA A 590 32.98 6.48 -40.72
C ALA A 590 32.54 7.92 -40.41
N PRO A 591 33.12 8.58 -39.39
CA PRO A 591 32.83 9.98 -39.11
C PRO A 591 33.38 10.87 -40.23
N ARG A 592 32.54 11.76 -40.77
CA ARG A 592 32.96 12.75 -41.77
C ARG A 592 34.03 13.67 -41.16
N GLY A 593 35.26 13.56 -41.68
CA GLY A 593 36.38 14.40 -41.31
C GLY A 593 36.09 15.88 -41.59
N ARG A 594 36.23 16.71 -40.56
CA ARG A 594 36.18 18.17 -40.66
C ARG A 594 37.54 18.64 -41.18
N GLY A 595 37.63 18.88 -42.48
CA GLY A 595 38.82 19.41 -43.14
C GLY A 595 39.27 20.74 -42.52
N GLY A 596 40.57 20.81 -42.19
CA GLY A 596 41.22 21.97 -41.60
C GLY A 596 41.20 23.19 -42.53
N ARG A 597 41.05 24.36 -41.91
CA ARG A 597 40.96 25.67 -42.56
C ARG A 597 42.25 26.45 -42.25
N HIS A 598 43.13 26.54 -43.23
CA HIS A 598 44.21 27.53 -43.41
C HIS A 598 44.56 27.47 -44.90
N GLY A 599 44.66 28.51 -45.70
CA GLY A 599 44.52 29.96 -45.60
C GLY A 599 45.06 30.49 -46.93
N GLY A 600 44.45 31.53 -47.51
CA GLY A 600 45.06 32.27 -48.62
C GLY A 600 44.15 32.57 -49.81
N GLY A 601 43.75 33.84 -49.91
CA GLY A 601 43.78 34.58 -51.17
C GLY A 601 42.56 34.54 -52.09
N GLY A 602 41.98 35.73 -52.34
CA GLY A 602 41.54 36.08 -53.69
C GLY A 602 40.04 36.23 -53.93
N HIS A 603 39.58 37.48 -53.84
CA HIS A 603 38.63 38.16 -54.73
C HIS A 603 37.38 37.45 -55.29
N GLY A 604 36.23 38.11 -55.11
CA GLY A 604 35.36 38.45 -56.25
C GLY A 604 33.95 37.86 -56.25
N GLY A 605 32.97 38.70 -55.90
CA GLY A 605 31.76 38.90 -56.73
C GLY A 605 30.62 37.86 -56.71
N GLY A 606 29.47 38.28 -56.19
CA GLY A 606 28.21 38.19 -56.94
C GLY A 606 27.26 37.01 -56.68
N GLY A 607 26.01 37.34 -56.32
CA GLY A 607 24.85 36.79 -57.06
C GLY A 607 24.03 35.65 -56.43
N ARG A 608 22.93 36.05 -55.76
CA ARG A 608 21.52 35.61 -55.92
C ARG A 608 21.14 34.16 -56.32
N ASN A 609 20.13 33.68 -55.54
CA ASN A 609 18.93 32.91 -55.90
C ASN A 609 19.02 31.47 -56.45
N GLY A 610 18.32 30.57 -55.73
CA GLY A 610 17.05 30.03 -56.23
C GLY A 610 17.03 28.61 -56.79
N GLY A 611 16.26 27.74 -56.13
CA GLY A 611 15.21 26.92 -56.79
C GLY A 611 15.60 25.61 -57.48
N GLY A 612 15.13 24.50 -56.90
CA GLY A 612 14.17 23.58 -57.54
C GLY A 612 14.63 22.61 -58.65
N GLY A 613 14.48 21.31 -58.35
CA GLY A 613 13.64 20.41 -59.16
C GLY A 613 14.29 19.44 -60.17
N GLY A 614 13.90 18.16 -60.05
CA GLY A 614 13.75 17.16 -61.14
C GLY A 614 15.03 16.44 -61.57
N GLY A 615 15.21 15.14 -61.32
CA GLY A 615 14.64 14.02 -62.13
C GLY A 615 15.79 13.38 -62.94
N GLY A 616 15.94 12.09 -63.20
CA GLY A 616 15.21 10.84 -63.00
C GLY A 616 16.05 9.69 -63.60
N GLY A 617 15.55 8.45 -63.59
CA GLY A 617 16.12 7.30 -64.32
C GLY A 617 16.29 6.05 -63.46
N ARG A 618 15.28 5.17 -63.33
CA ARG A 618 14.90 4.02 -64.19
C ARG A 618 15.58 2.69 -63.80
N TYR A 619 14.76 1.81 -63.20
CA TYR A 619 14.50 0.38 -63.55
C TYR A 619 15.66 -0.64 -63.65
N ARG A 620 15.71 -1.66 -62.76
CA ARG A 620 15.08 -3.01 -62.93
C ARG A 620 15.52 -4.04 -61.87
N ASP A 621 14.49 -4.65 -61.27
CA ASP A 621 14.27 -6.02 -60.77
C ASP A 621 15.42 -7.04 -60.57
N ALA A 622 15.42 -7.67 -59.38
CA ALA A 622 15.63 -9.12 -59.20
C ALA A 622 14.92 -9.63 -57.92
N ALA A 623 14.17 -10.73 -58.06
CA ALA A 623 13.26 -11.37 -57.09
C ALA A 623 13.96 -12.20 -55.98
N PRO A 624 13.26 -12.58 -54.88
CA PRO A 624 13.85 -13.27 -53.73
C PRO A 624 13.87 -14.80 -53.88
N ALA A 625 14.90 -15.43 -53.32
CA ALA A 625 15.15 -16.86 -53.37
C ALA A 625 14.32 -17.69 -52.35
N ARG A 626 14.07 -18.94 -52.75
CA ARG A 626 13.17 -19.95 -52.18
C ARG A 626 13.56 -20.46 -50.79
N VAL A 627 12.51 -20.74 -50.02
CA VAL A 627 12.44 -21.51 -48.78
C VAL A 627 12.77 -22.99 -49.02
N VAL A 628 13.65 -23.55 -48.17
CA VAL A 628 13.93 -24.99 -48.08
C VAL A 628 13.18 -25.57 -46.87
N LYS A 629 12.43 -26.64 -47.11
CA LYS A 629 11.68 -27.43 -46.13
C LYS A 629 12.64 -28.24 -45.24
N SER A 630 12.39 -28.27 -43.93
CA SER A 630 12.80 -29.38 -43.07
C SER A 630 11.61 -29.86 -42.23
N SER A 631 11.43 -31.17 -42.25
CA SER A 631 10.37 -31.94 -41.61
C SER A 631 10.80 -32.37 -40.20
N ALA A 632 9.97 -32.10 -39.20
CA ALA A 632 9.97 -32.84 -37.93
C ALA A 632 8.55 -32.86 -37.37
N ALA A 633 8.13 -34.05 -36.98
CA ALA A 633 6.76 -34.43 -36.67
C ALA A 633 6.24 -33.86 -35.35
N SER A 634 4.94 -33.55 -35.31
CA SER A 634 4.14 -33.40 -34.09
C SER A 634 3.00 -34.41 -34.15
N PRO A 635 2.66 -35.12 -33.06
CA PRO A 635 1.57 -36.09 -33.08
C PRO A 635 0.22 -35.39 -32.97
N ALA A 636 -0.73 -35.86 -33.79
CA ALA A 636 -2.12 -35.41 -33.79
C ALA A 636 -2.90 -35.95 -32.56
N PRO A 637 -3.92 -35.23 -32.06
CA PRO A 637 -4.86 -35.76 -31.09
C PRO A 637 -5.88 -36.69 -31.76
N ALA A 638 -6.18 -37.81 -31.12
CA ALA A 638 -7.15 -38.79 -31.58
C ALA A 638 -8.60 -38.28 -31.48
N SER A 639 -9.36 -38.59 -32.52
CA SER A 639 -10.80 -38.37 -32.67
C SER A 639 -11.65 -39.27 -31.78
N ALA A 640 -12.76 -38.71 -31.29
CA ALA A 640 -13.85 -39.36 -30.58
C ALA A 640 -14.60 -40.45 -31.40
N PRO A 641 -15.46 -41.26 -30.75
CA PRO A 641 -16.68 -41.75 -31.36
C PRO A 641 -17.92 -41.04 -30.77
N ALA A 642 -18.86 -40.76 -31.67
CA ALA A 642 -20.14 -40.13 -31.43
C ALA A 642 -21.17 -41.08 -30.80
N SER A 643 -22.10 -40.52 -30.01
CA SER A 643 -23.43 -41.10 -29.81
C SER A 643 -24.51 -39.99 -29.88
N ALA A 644 -25.62 -40.37 -30.50
CA ALA A 644 -26.67 -39.54 -31.09
C ALA A 644 -27.75 -39.09 -30.07
N PRO A 645 -28.72 -38.23 -30.47
CA PRO A 645 -29.43 -37.29 -29.59
C PRO A 645 -30.86 -37.70 -29.20
N ALA A 646 -31.38 -37.09 -28.13
CA ALA A 646 -32.78 -36.64 -27.89
C ALA A 646 -33.10 -36.53 -26.37
N PRO A 647 -34.17 -35.86 -25.90
CA PRO A 647 -34.93 -34.72 -26.45
C PRO A 647 -35.11 -33.57 -25.41
N ALA A 648 -35.51 -32.38 -25.88
CA ALA A 648 -36.23 -31.39 -25.05
C ALA A 648 -37.73 -31.73 -25.04
N PRO A 649 -38.44 -31.57 -23.91
CA PRO A 649 -39.19 -30.32 -23.62
C PRO A 649 -39.19 -30.02 -22.08
N ALA A 650 -39.72 -28.96 -21.49
CA ALA A 650 -40.74 -27.97 -21.83
C ALA A 650 -40.53 -26.70 -20.98
N ALA A 651 -41.13 -25.61 -21.45
CA ALA A 651 -41.25 -24.33 -20.76
C ALA A 651 -42.06 -24.43 -19.46
N ALA A 652 -41.64 -23.68 -18.43
CA ALA A 652 -42.48 -23.30 -17.31
C ALA A 652 -42.57 -21.77 -17.26
N ALA A 653 -43.80 -21.29 -17.33
CA ALA A 653 -44.18 -19.90 -17.49
C ALA A 653 -44.12 -19.11 -16.17
N THR A 654 -43.92 -17.81 -16.37
CA THR A 654 -44.26 -16.67 -15.54
C THR A 654 -45.43 -16.84 -14.57
N ALA A 655 -45.25 -16.43 -13.31
CA ALA A 655 -46.34 -15.99 -12.44
C ALA A 655 -45.90 -14.79 -11.60
N ALA A 656 -46.54 -13.64 -11.85
CA ALA A 656 -46.57 -12.44 -11.02
C ALA A 656 -47.97 -12.37 -10.34
N PRO A 657 -48.19 -11.46 -9.38
CA PRO A 657 -48.88 -11.74 -8.13
C PRO A 657 -50.41 -11.58 -8.20
N MET A 658 -51.15 -12.35 -7.38
CA MET A 658 -52.55 -12.07 -7.09
C MET A 658 -52.72 -11.44 -5.73
N ALA A 659 -53.43 -10.31 -5.75
CA ALA A 659 -54.00 -9.62 -4.61
C ALA A 659 -55.24 -10.36 -4.09
N SER A 660 -55.47 -10.30 -2.77
CA SER A 660 -56.79 -10.42 -2.16
C SER A 660 -56.91 -9.47 -0.97
N ALA A 661 -57.71 -8.42 -1.12
CA ALA A 661 -58.47 -7.81 -0.03
C ALA A 661 -59.58 -8.81 0.38
N VAL A 662 -60.17 -8.86 1.58
CA VAL A 662 -60.89 -7.88 2.41
C VAL A 662 -61.07 -8.61 3.79
N ASP A 663 -60.90 -8.01 4.98
CA ASP A 663 -61.96 -7.30 5.74
C ASP A 663 -61.39 -6.62 6.99
N GLN A 664 -61.92 -5.43 7.30
CA GLN A 664 -61.68 -4.66 8.53
C GLN A 664 -62.99 -4.57 9.32
N GLU A 665 -62.92 -4.68 10.65
CA GLU A 665 -63.90 -4.06 11.55
C GLU A 665 -63.20 -3.35 12.71
N MET A 666 -63.41 -2.03 12.78
CA MET A 666 -63.14 -1.14 13.92
C MET A 666 -64.39 -0.25 14.08
N PRO A 667 -64.93 -0.04 15.29
CA PRO A 667 -66.19 0.67 15.47
C PRO A 667 -66.03 2.20 15.46
N ALA A 668 -67.16 2.83 15.12
CA ALA A 668 -67.35 4.23 14.75
C ALA A 668 -67.42 5.22 15.93
N GLY A 669 -67.17 6.51 15.63
CA GLY A 669 -67.54 7.61 16.53
C GLY A 669 -67.11 9.03 16.15
N ARG A 670 -67.78 9.64 15.16
CA ARG A 670 -68.14 11.09 15.00
C ARG A 670 -67.06 12.17 15.32
N THR A 671 -66.72 13.11 14.45
CA THR A 671 -67.59 14.12 13.79
C THR A 671 -66.80 14.92 12.75
N ARG A 672 -67.46 15.35 11.66
CA ARG A 672 -66.88 16.06 10.51
C ARG A 672 -67.12 17.58 10.63
N ARG A 673 -66.10 18.42 10.44
CA ARG A 673 -66.27 19.80 9.94
C ARG A 673 -65.25 20.11 8.83
N ARG A 674 -65.82 20.62 7.73
CA ARG A 674 -65.23 21.28 6.55
C ARG A 674 -64.23 22.40 6.99
N ARG A 675 -63.27 22.92 6.21
CA ARG A 675 -63.23 23.24 4.77
C ARG A 675 -61.83 23.84 4.42
N SER A 676 -61.39 23.62 3.17
CA SER A 676 -60.69 24.54 2.25
C SER A 676 -59.29 25.14 2.52
N ALA A 677 -58.42 24.87 1.52
CA ALA A 677 -57.59 25.79 0.72
C ALA A 677 -56.24 26.33 1.23
N ALA A 678 -55.22 26.11 0.38
CA ALA A 678 -54.03 26.92 0.03
C ALA A 678 -53.23 27.57 1.18
N VAL A 679 -51.96 27.17 1.35
CA VAL A 679 -50.72 27.70 0.72
C VAL A 679 -49.66 26.61 0.85
#